data_AF-A0A7X8I611-F1
#
_entry.id   AF-A0A7X8I611-F1
#
_cell.length_a   1.000
_cell.length_b   1.000
_cell.length_c   1.000
_cell.angle_alpha   90.00
_cell.angle_beta   90.00
_cell.angle_gamma   90.00
#
_symmetry.space_group_name_H-M   'P 1'
#
loop_
_entity.id
_entity.type
_entity.pdbx_description
1 polymer ?
#
loop_
_entity_poly.entity_id
_entity_poly.type
_entity_poly.pdbx_seq_one_letter_code
_entity_poly.pdbx_strand_id
1 'polypeptide(L)'
;MKIITKQSSFVVLAITLLALILTSCKSDKTDCGAVTKHTNIPEGYYVETIPYSVFKGIFDERIQYENIVSRGAAIPIKTEAQFYIKAWNDLFIQKLIEPEIEYLGLRVSDYEIDDMVFGAHPHSNLTSMPFLCDANGVYQPEEAKRFVELIKSDTAGDPKITWDVFVKDMVYEHQIKKMRSIVSSSFFVSPAEEKFYDKYLSTEIDFDYIFIPYTEAQITPSHDSLLVKLYEDYQEDYYKQETRDVTIVTIKPEVDSANHIEELKRFEALKNFADSDFRTLADKNESIKFYSADYNLNTTQKELLGFFENGKVGDLRGPYLQDNSYRLMKIIEKYTAPDSVKVRHIMLRGEDTSLVVELMKKINDNKDVFGKLAEKYSADTRSNENGGEIGWIKPGDLVEPYNTACFSAPSDFYFEIESHNKRHIMHVMETSQTSQSHVIVDVLYMDVEPNDRDIERMKKKANSISKKSKTGDDLLVKAVENRYATTNLNLVNTYYFLNDIPNSIDMLQWCFKNTINTVSPPFFRDNLAYILTVTDIVPTGYIPFEKVRDIVRDDYIVLYRKDTLYNRIAQRVKKGDTLEENGNILKREVIGIKNMLLSSYTIPTLGIEYNLRGVLMGLKVGKTSDLFKGDKGVFMVRKTAERKIKQTMDSETRLNNQFMANVSNDIYLGDITKKAYPIINIAREQDSYMLLKEYNDELPYDSTASKEIIPAEYAFRDENWALALNGNSDFKGFVNFYENIEKETKQSRLAKIYAGICFMKLNENQKAIQVLSTIGKTEDFYTPSIIPILLGDAYSFIGKNQEAIDSYKRAIDNSNSPFFSGIAMHKLALLDYMLGNYDEAIKYCEILINTNIKHFNSQVMTELLGALKEKKKNNN
;
A
#
# COMPACT_ATOMS: atom_id res chain seq x y z
N MET A 1 38.43 19.64 0.70
CA MET A 1 38.02 20.59 1.76
C MET A 1 37.38 21.90 1.21
N LYS A 2 36.68 21.89 0.06
CA LYS A 2 36.08 23.10 -0.54
C LYS A 2 34.61 22.97 -0.95
N ILE A 3 33.95 21.89 -0.49
CA ILE A 3 32.56 21.52 -0.86
C ILE A 3 31.56 21.88 0.26
N ILE A 4 32.01 21.88 1.52
CA ILE A 4 31.16 22.03 2.72
C ILE A 4 30.49 23.41 2.82
N THR A 5 31.11 24.47 2.29
CA THR A 5 30.69 25.87 2.50
C THR A 5 29.47 26.32 1.69
N LYS A 6 28.86 25.49 0.82
CA LYS A 6 27.61 25.86 0.13
C LYS A 6 26.34 25.40 0.86
N GLN A 7 26.41 24.34 1.68
CA GLN A 7 25.27 23.86 2.48
C GLN A 7 24.99 24.75 3.70
N SER A 8 26.02 25.33 4.33
CA SER A 8 25.87 26.13 5.56
C SER A 8 24.93 27.34 5.40
N SER A 9 24.87 27.94 4.20
CA SER A 9 24.00 29.09 3.93
C SER A 9 22.51 28.74 3.92
N PHE A 10 22.14 27.51 3.53
CA PHE A 10 20.74 27.03 3.59
C PHE A 10 20.29 26.84 5.04
N VAL A 11 21.15 26.25 5.89
CA VAL A 11 20.85 25.99 7.31
C VAL A 11 20.56 27.29 8.07
N VAL A 12 21.35 28.34 7.85
CA VAL A 12 21.15 29.65 8.51
C VAL A 12 19.87 30.34 8.03
N LEU A 13 19.46 30.15 6.76
CA LEU A 13 18.21 30.69 6.23
C LEU A 13 16.97 29.96 6.78
N ALA A 14 17.07 28.64 7.01
CA ALA A 14 15.99 27.87 7.63
C ALA A 14 15.70 28.33 9.07
N ILE A 15 16.74 28.63 9.85
CA ILE A 15 16.63 29.10 11.24
C ILE A 15 15.91 30.47 11.32
N THR A 16 16.12 31.37 10.36
CA THR A 16 15.43 32.67 10.34
C THR A 16 14.00 32.59 9.81
N LEU A 17 13.67 31.65 8.92
CA LEU A 17 12.26 31.34 8.59
C LEU A 17 11.50 30.79 9.81
N LEU A 18 12.12 29.89 10.58
CA LEU A 18 11.51 29.26 11.75
C LEU A 18 10.97 30.29 12.76
N ALA A 19 11.72 31.36 13.00
CA ALA A 19 11.35 32.44 13.92
C ALA A 19 10.18 33.31 13.43
N LEU A 20 9.97 33.43 12.12
CA LEU A 20 8.89 34.24 11.52
C LEU A 20 7.57 33.47 11.40
N ILE A 21 7.61 32.14 11.23
CA ILE A 21 6.40 31.31 11.15
C ILE A 21 5.74 31.17 12.53
N LEU A 22 6.54 31.05 13.61
CA LEU A 22 6.04 30.93 14.98
C LEU A 22 5.26 32.15 15.48
N THR A 23 5.48 33.35 14.90
CA THR A 23 4.72 34.56 15.25
C THR A 23 3.35 34.65 14.57
N SER A 24 3.10 33.93 13.48
CA SER A 24 1.85 34.00 12.72
C SER A 24 0.68 33.24 13.36
N CYS A 25 0.93 32.35 14.31
CA CYS A 25 -0.12 31.59 15.02
C CYS A 25 -0.64 32.30 16.29
N LYS A 26 -0.41 33.61 16.44
CA LYS A 26 -0.94 34.44 17.54
C LYS A 26 -1.53 35.78 17.06
N SER A 27 -2.48 35.70 16.14
CA SER A 27 -3.41 36.80 15.85
C SER A 27 -4.85 36.27 15.81
N ASP A 28 -5.67 36.72 16.76
CA ASP A 28 -7.12 36.51 16.70
C ASP A 28 -7.72 37.17 15.46
N LYS A 29 -8.68 36.46 14.84
CA LYS A 29 -9.57 36.86 13.74
C LYS A 29 -8.97 36.82 12.33
N THR A 30 -9.73 36.16 11.46
CA THR A 30 -9.81 36.41 10.01
C THR A 30 -8.50 36.43 9.23
N ASP A 31 -7.79 35.29 9.20
CA ASP A 31 -7.32 34.80 7.90
C ASP A 31 -7.15 33.27 7.85
N CYS A 32 -8.01 32.61 7.08
CA CYS A 32 -7.81 31.22 6.61
C CYS A 32 -7.68 31.17 5.07
N GLY A 33 -7.59 32.34 4.43
CA GLY A 33 -7.57 32.51 2.97
C GLY A 33 -6.24 33.04 2.42
N ALA A 34 -5.29 33.42 3.27
CA ALA A 34 -3.95 33.83 2.87
C ALA A 34 -3.17 32.71 2.17
N VAL A 35 -3.25 32.68 0.83
CA VAL A 35 -2.39 31.83 -0.02
C VAL A 35 -0.93 32.21 0.20
N THR A 36 -0.18 31.32 0.82
CA THR A 36 1.27 31.46 1.02
C THR A 36 2.00 31.31 -0.31
N LYS A 37 2.16 32.42 -1.03
CA LYS A 37 3.04 32.49 -2.21
C LYS A 37 4.39 31.86 -1.87
N HIS A 38 4.81 30.88 -2.68
CA HIS A 38 6.10 30.23 -2.52
C HIS A 38 7.23 31.22 -2.84
N THR A 39 7.77 31.87 -1.82
CA THR A 39 8.76 32.95 -1.94
C THR A 39 10.17 32.46 -2.30
N ASN A 40 10.46 31.18 -2.05
CA ASN A 40 11.75 30.55 -2.33
C ASN A 40 11.60 29.52 -3.45
N ILE A 41 11.54 29.99 -4.70
CA ILE A 41 11.65 29.14 -5.90
C ILE A 41 13.13 28.81 -6.13
N PRO A 42 13.54 27.54 -6.30
CA PRO A 42 14.92 27.18 -6.60
C PRO A 42 15.40 27.72 -7.95
N GLU A 43 16.72 27.96 -8.07
CA GLU A 43 17.37 28.37 -9.32
C GLU A 43 17.13 27.31 -10.42
N GLY A 44 16.60 27.74 -11.57
CA GLY A 44 16.21 26.86 -12.68
C GLY A 44 14.83 26.20 -12.55
N TYR A 45 13.96 26.66 -11.64
CA TYR A 45 12.58 26.18 -11.49
C TYR A 45 11.57 27.34 -11.55
N TYR A 46 10.31 27.03 -11.85
CA TYR A 46 9.18 27.96 -11.78
C TYR A 46 7.96 27.27 -11.14
N VAL A 47 6.97 28.07 -10.70
CA VAL A 47 5.70 27.55 -10.16
C VAL A 47 4.64 27.61 -11.26
N GLU A 48 4.20 26.45 -11.73
CA GLU A 48 3.00 26.31 -12.54
C GLU A 48 1.77 26.27 -11.63
N THR A 49 0.68 26.89 -12.09
CA THR A 49 -0.61 26.88 -11.39
C THR A 49 -1.61 26.06 -12.19
N ILE A 50 -2.28 25.11 -11.53
CA ILE A 50 -3.45 24.42 -12.06
C ILE A 50 -4.68 25.08 -11.41
N PRO A 51 -5.41 25.95 -12.13
CA PRO A 51 -6.56 26.64 -11.54
C PRO A 51 -7.71 25.67 -11.28
N TYR A 52 -8.44 25.85 -10.17
CA TYR A 52 -9.57 24.95 -9.85
C TYR A 52 -10.64 24.98 -10.94
N SER A 53 -10.84 26.13 -11.60
CA SER A 53 -11.77 26.29 -12.73
C SER A 53 -11.40 25.45 -13.96
N VAL A 54 -10.11 25.24 -14.24
CA VAL A 54 -9.65 24.42 -15.38
C VAL A 54 -9.91 22.95 -15.10
N PHE A 55 -9.53 22.48 -13.90
CA PHE A 55 -9.86 21.14 -13.44
C PHE A 55 -11.38 20.89 -13.45
N LYS A 56 -12.17 21.81 -12.88
CA LYS A 56 -13.62 21.69 -12.78
C LYS A 56 -14.28 21.63 -14.16
N GLY A 57 -13.80 22.43 -15.12
CA GLY A 57 -14.25 22.35 -16.52
C GLY A 57 -14.02 20.98 -17.15
N ILE A 58 -12.82 20.38 -16.98
CA ILE A 58 -12.49 19.05 -17.50
C ILE A 58 -13.36 17.96 -16.83
N PHE A 59 -13.60 18.07 -15.52
CA PHE A 59 -14.52 17.17 -14.82
C PHE A 59 -15.96 17.30 -15.33
N ASP A 60 -16.47 18.52 -15.49
CA ASP A 60 -17.84 18.77 -15.95
C ASP A 60 -18.07 18.34 -17.41
N GLU A 61 -17.09 18.55 -18.31
CA GLU A 61 -17.09 17.98 -19.66
C GLU A 61 -17.18 16.44 -19.63
N ARG A 62 -16.44 15.78 -18.73
CA ARG A 62 -16.41 14.33 -18.62
C ARG A 62 -17.68 13.74 -18.01
N ILE A 63 -18.31 14.45 -17.07
CA ILE A 63 -19.63 14.10 -16.54
C ILE A 63 -20.72 14.33 -17.58
N GLN A 64 -20.64 15.37 -18.41
CA GLN A 64 -21.58 15.54 -19.53
C GLN A 64 -21.42 14.40 -20.55
N TYR A 65 -20.19 14.06 -20.95
CA TYR A 65 -19.89 12.90 -21.80
C TYR A 65 -20.55 11.62 -21.29
N GLU A 66 -20.37 11.28 -20.01
CA GLU A 66 -20.94 10.05 -19.44
C GLU A 66 -22.47 10.09 -19.41
N ASN A 67 -23.11 11.22 -19.09
CA ASN A 67 -24.57 11.34 -19.12
C ASN A 67 -25.16 11.13 -20.53
N ILE A 68 -24.42 11.51 -21.58
CA ILE A 68 -24.81 11.28 -22.98
C ILE A 68 -24.68 9.79 -23.32
N VAL A 69 -23.54 9.16 -22.99
CA VAL A 69 -23.27 7.73 -23.22
C VAL A 69 -24.23 6.83 -22.43
N SER A 70 -24.55 7.20 -21.19
CA SER A 70 -25.53 6.51 -20.32
C SER A 70 -26.99 6.73 -20.76
N ARG A 71 -27.22 7.58 -21.77
CA ARG A 71 -28.55 7.98 -22.28
C ARG A 71 -29.46 8.60 -21.22
N GLY A 72 -28.88 9.40 -20.32
CA GLY A 72 -29.60 10.04 -19.22
C GLY A 72 -29.90 9.13 -18.04
N ALA A 73 -29.30 7.92 -17.98
CA ALA A 73 -29.30 7.14 -16.75
C ALA A 73 -28.42 7.83 -15.70
N ALA A 74 -28.95 8.02 -14.50
CA ALA A 74 -28.25 8.72 -13.42
C ALA A 74 -26.93 8.01 -13.06
N ILE A 75 -25.82 8.74 -13.22
CA ILE A 75 -24.47 8.25 -12.89
C ILE A 75 -24.44 7.91 -11.40
N PRO A 76 -24.03 6.69 -11.00
CA PRO A 76 -23.83 6.38 -9.59
C PRO A 76 -22.75 7.27 -8.98
N ILE A 77 -22.99 7.85 -7.79
CA ILE A 77 -22.10 8.86 -7.19
C ILE A 77 -20.68 8.29 -6.93
N LYS A 78 -20.55 6.96 -6.74
CA LYS A 78 -19.26 6.27 -6.71
C LYS A 78 -18.48 6.39 -8.03
N THR A 79 -19.17 6.32 -9.16
CA THR A 79 -18.61 6.47 -10.51
C THR A 79 -18.28 7.93 -10.80
N GLU A 80 -19.14 8.87 -10.37
CA GLU A 80 -18.85 10.32 -10.41
C GLU A 80 -17.54 10.66 -9.67
N ALA A 81 -17.35 10.12 -8.45
CA ALA A 81 -16.11 10.27 -7.70
C ALA A 81 -14.89 9.65 -8.42
N GLN A 82 -15.06 8.55 -9.16
CA GLN A 82 -13.98 7.97 -9.98
C GLN A 82 -13.60 8.89 -11.15
N PHE A 83 -14.57 9.53 -11.82
CA PHE A 83 -14.28 10.53 -12.85
C PHE A 83 -13.58 11.77 -12.29
N TYR A 84 -13.94 12.22 -11.08
CA TYR A 84 -13.27 13.33 -10.39
C TYR A 84 -11.79 13.03 -10.15
N ILE A 85 -11.48 11.85 -9.60
CA ILE A 85 -10.11 11.36 -9.38
C ILE A 85 -9.35 11.27 -10.71
N LYS A 86 -9.96 10.69 -11.75
CA LYS A 86 -9.32 10.53 -13.05
C LYS A 86 -9.01 11.89 -13.70
N ALA A 87 -9.99 12.80 -13.73
CA ALA A 87 -9.82 14.14 -14.32
C ALA A 87 -8.70 14.94 -13.63
N TRP A 88 -8.53 14.82 -12.32
CA TRP A 88 -7.40 15.46 -11.63
C TRP A 88 -6.07 14.79 -11.98
N ASN A 89 -6.00 13.46 -11.90
CA ASN A 89 -4.75 12.74 -12.15
C ASN A 89 -4.28 12.89 -13.60
N ASP A 90 -5.19 12.82 -14.58
CA ASP A 90 -4.92 13.07 -16.00
C ASP A 90 -4.31 14.48 -16.19
N LEU A 91 -4.99 15.52 -15.68
CA LEU A 91 -4.55 16.92 -15.79
C LEU A 91 -3.22 17.19 -15.07
N PHE A 92 -3.04 16.64 -13.87
CA PHE A 92 -1.81 16.78 -13.11
C PHE A 92 -0.62 16.14 -13.84
N ILE A 93 -0.78 14.91 -14.35
CA ILE A 93 0.26 14.22 -15.12
C ILE A 93 0.54 14.98 -16.41
N GLN A 94 -0.50 15.43 -17.14
CA GLN A 94 -0.34 16.27 -18.34
C GLN A 94 0.51 17.51 -18.06
N LYS A 95 0.18 18.28 -17.02
CA LYS A 95 0.92 19.49 -16.61
C LYS A 95 2.35 19.21 -16.13
N LEU A 96 2.61 18.02 -15.60
CA LEU A 96 3.93 17.59 -15.14
C LEU A 96 4.89 17.33 -16.31
N ILE A 97 4.38 16.81 -17.44
CA ILE A 97 5.18 16.38 -18.61
C ILE A 97 5.10 17.34 -19.80
N GLU A 98 4.12 18.26 -19.84
CA GLU A 98 3.95 19.24 -20.92
C GLU A 98 5.24 20.01 -21.28
N PRO A 99 6.09 20.45 -20.31
CA PRO A 99 7.37 21.05 -20.64
C PRO A 99 8.39 20.09 -21.28
N GLU A 100 8.36 18.80 -20.91
CA GLU A 100 9.25 17.76 -21.47
C GLU A 100 8.88 17.47 -22.94
N ILE A 101 7.58 17.33 -23.19
CA ILE A 101 6.97 17.19 -24.52
C ILE A 101 7.33 18.38 -25.40
N GLU A 102 7.16 19.60 -24.87
CA GLU A 102 7.45 20.83 -25.61
C GLU A 102 8.95 20.99 -25.90
N TYR A 103 9.85 20.59 -25.01
CA TYR A 103 11.30 20.61 -25.24
C TYR A 103 11.73 19.68 -26.39
N LEU A 104 11.17 18.47 -26.46
CA LEU A 104 11.45 17.56 -27.58
C LEU A 104 10.68 17.90 -28.87
N GLY A 105 9.64 18.73 -28.80
CA GLY A 105 8.72 18.95 -29.91
C GLY A 105 7.80 17.77 -30.18
N LEU A 106 7.50 16.94 -29.17
CA LEU A 106 6.59 15.79 -29.22
C LEU A 106 5.10 16.19 -29.29
N ARG A 107 4.78 17.25 -30.03
CA ARG A 107 3.40 17.61 -30.31
C ARG A 107 2.76 16.57 -31.23
N VAL A 108 1.44 16.51 -31.19
CA VAL A 108 0.62 15.82 -32.19
C VAL A 108 0.20 16.87 -33.20
N SER A 109 0.54 16.66 -34.47
CA SER A 109 0.15 17.59 -35.54
C SER A 109 -1.28 17.32 -36.03
N ASP A 110 -1.94 18.30 -36.64
CA ASP A 110 -3.26 18.13 -37.28
C ASP A 110 -3.27 16.98 -38.30
N TYR A 111 -2.13 16.71 -38.95
CA TYR A 111 -1.99 15.59 -39.88
C TYR A 111 -1.92 14.22 -39.17
N GLU A 112 -1.41 14.14 -37.93
CA GLU A 112 -1.54 12.92 -37.12
C GLU A 112 -2.99 12.73 -36.65
N ILE A 113 -3.71 13.81 -36.35
CA ILE A 113 -5.13 13.74 -36.00
C ILE A 113 -5.94 13.26 -37.20
N ASP A 114 -5.73 13.84 -38.39
CA ASP A 114 -6.37 13.39 -39.63
C ASP A 114 -6.01 11.94 -39.98
N ASP A 115 -4.77 11.49 -39.75
CA ASP A 115 -4.36 10.10 -39.99
C ASP A 115 -4.97 9.12 -38.98
N MET A 116 -5.04 9.51 -37.70
CA MET A 116 -5.69 8.73 -36.63
C MET A 116 -7.22 8.65 -36.77
N VAL A 117 -7.87 9.55 -37.52
CA VAL A 117 -9.33 9.52 -37.71
C VAL A 117 -9.74 9.04 -39.12
N PHE A 118 -8.98 9.40 -40.15
CA PHE A 118 -9.35 9.18 -41.56
C PHE A 118 -8.25 8.53 -42.43
N GLY A 119 -7.08 8.22 -41.86
CA GLY A 119 -5.91 7.76 -42.60
C GLY A 119 -5.62 6.27 -42.50
N ALA A 120 -4.33 5.93 -42.53
CA ALA A 120 -3.84 4.55 -42.58
C ALA A 120 -3.63 3.94 -41.18
N HIS A 121 -3.53 4.77 -40.14
CA HIS A 121 -3.26 4.33 -38.77
C HIS A 121 -4.36 4.78 -37.79
N PRO A 122 -5.64 4.38 -38.04
CA PRO A 122 -6.76 4.83 -37.24
C PRO A 122 -6.63 4.45 -35.76
N HIS A 123 -7.06 5.34 -34.87
CA HIS A 123 -6.89 5.14 -33.43
C HIS A 123 -7.70 3.92 -32.93
N SER A 124 -7.15 3.17 -31.96
CA SER A 124 -7.76 1.93 -31.46
C SER A 124 -9.19 2.12 -30.94
N ASN A 125 -9.47 3.29 -30.38
CA ASN A 125 -10.80 3.61 -29.84
C ASN A 125 -11.82 3.85 -30.97
N LEU A 126 -11.40 4.27 -32.17
CA LEU A 126 -12.22 4.39 -33.37
C LEU A 126 -12.39 3.04 -34.10
N THR A 127 -11.32 2.25 -34.25
CA THR A 127 -11.41 0.90 -34.84
C THR A 127 -12.27 -0.06 -34.03
N SER A 128 -12.50 0.26 -32.74
CA SER A 128 -13.39 -0.47 -31.85
C SER A 128 -14.87 -0.07 -31.96
N MET A 129 -15.22 0.94 -32.78
CA MET A 129 -16.60 1.40 -32.97
C MET A 129 -17.28 0.62 -34.12
N PRO A 130 -18.29 -0.24 -33.86
CA PRO A 130 -18.86 -1.09 -34.92
C PRO A 130 -19.54 -0.34 -36.07
N PHE A 131 -19.95 0.92 -35.86
CA PHE A 131 -20.56 1.76 -36.89
C PHE A 131 -19.54 2.48 -37.80
N LEU A 132 -18.24 2.40 -37.48
CA LEU A 132 -17.14 2.87 -38.32
C LEU A 132 -16.43 1.72 -39.06
N CYS A 133 -16.97 0.50 -38.98
CA CYS A 133 -16.39 -0.70 -39.57
C CYS A 133 -17.36 -1.38 -40.54
N ASP A 134 -16.83 -2.18 -41.46
CA ASP A 134 -17.64 -3.03 -42.35
C ASP A 134 -18.17 -4.29 -41.62
N ALA A 135 -18.91 -5.13 -42.35
CA ALA A 135 -19.46 -6.39 -41.83
C ALA A 135 -18.40 -7.42 -41.41
N ASN A 136 -17.12 -7.20 -41.72
CA ASN A 136 -15.99 -8.04 -41.31
C ASN A 136 -15.21 -7.43 -40.11
N GLY A 137 -15.60 -6.24 -39.63
CA GLY A 137 -14.89 -5.50 -38.58
C GLY A 137 -13.73 -4.64 -39.08
N VAL A 138 -13.60 -4.40 -40.39
CA VAL A 138 -12.54 -3.57 -40.97
C VAL A 138 -12.97 -2.11 -41.01
N TYR A 139 -12.15 -1.23 -40.43
CA TYR A 139 -12.40 0.21 -40.34
C TYR A 139 -12.60 0.90 -41.69
N GLN A 140 -13.55 1.84 -41.77
CA GLN A 140 -13.97 2.54 -42.98
C GLN A 140 -13.83 4.07 -42.83
N PRO A 141 -12.72 4.67 -43.32
CA PRO A 141 -12.47 6.11 -43.22
C PRO A 141 -13.58 7.02 -43.77
N GLU A 142 -14.33 6.58 -44.79
CA GLU A 142 -15.44 7.38 -45.35
C GLU A 142 -16.65 7.46 -44.41
N GLU A 143 -16.92 6.42 -43.61
CA GLU A 143 -17.98 6.50 -42.59
C GLU A 143 -17.53 7.36 -41.40
N ALA A 144 -16.23 7.34 -41.06
CA ALA A 144 -15.65 8.27 -40.08
C ALA A 144 -15.75 9.74 -40.54
N LYS A 145 -15.48 10.04 -41.82
CA LYS A 145 -15.69 11.38 -42.38
C LYS A 145 -17.14 11.82 -42.24
N ARG A 146 -18.11 10.99 -42.67
CA ARG A 146 -19.54 11.29 -42.55
C ARG A 146 -19.99 11.48 -41.10
N PHE A 147 -19.47 10.67 -40.18
CA PHE A 147 -19.76 10.80 -38.74
C PHE A 147 -19.27 12.15 -38.20
N VAL A 148 -18.05 12.55 -38.54
CA VAL A 148 -17.48 13.84 -38.13
C VAL A 148 -18.16 15.03 -38.82
N GLU A 149 -18.57 14.90 -40.08
CA GLU A 149 -19.38 15.90 -40.78
C GLU A 149 -20.76 16.06 -40.13
N LEU A 150 -21.42 14.95 -39.79
CA LEU A 150 -22.70 14.94 -39.06
C LEU A 150 -22.56 15.68 -37.72
N ILE A 151 -21.57 15.33 -36.91
CA ILE A 151 -21.28 16.00 -35.63
C ILE A 151 -20.99 17.50 -35.81
N LYS A 152 -20.18 17.87 -36.82
CA LYS A 152 -19.87 19.28 -37.12
C LYS A 152 -21.08 20.07 -37.64
N SER A 153 -22.08 19.39 -38.19
CA SER A 153 -23.34 19.98 -38.67
C SER A 153 -24.42 20.07 -37.59
N ASP A 154 -24.31 19.29 -36.51
CA ASP A 154 -25.27 19.31 -35.42
C ASP A 154 -25.11 20.58 -34.57
N THR A 155 -26.25 21.10 -34.11
CA THR A 155 -26.33 22.27 -33.23
C THR A 155 -26.86 21.91 -31.84
N ALA A 156 -27.24 20.66 -31.60
CA ALA A 156 -27.28 20.09 -30.26
C ALA A 156 -25.85 20.01 -29.71
N GLY A 157 -25.65 20.47 -28.46
CA GLY A 157 -24.30 20.49 -27.86
C GLY A 157 -23.71 19.10 -27.63
N ASP A 158 -24.55 18.10 -27.41
CA ASP A 158 -24.14 16.81 -26.86
C ASP A 158 -23.26 15.97 -27.80
N PRO A 159 -23.58 15.73 -29.09
CA PRO A 159 -22.71 14.94 -29.97
C PRO A 159 -21.37 15.65 -30.24
N LYS A 160 -21.37 16.98 -30.26
CA LYS A 160 -20.15 17.76 -30.42
C LYS A 160 -19.24 17.66 -29.19
N ILE A 161 -19.79 17.83 -27.97
CA ILE A 161 -19.01 17.69 -26.74
C ILE A 161 -18.47 16.26 -26.60
N THR A 162 -19.26 15.26 -27.00
CA THR A 162 -18.81 13.85 -27.07
C THR A 162 -17.57 13.69 -27.96
N TRP A 163 -17.56 14.33 -29.13
CA TRP A 163 -16.43 14.29 -30.07
C TRP A 163 -15.23 15.12 -29.62
N ASP A 164 -15.45 16.34 -29.13
CA ASP A 164 -14.37 17.23 -28.68
C ASP A 164 -13.61 16.62 -27.49
N VAL A 165 -14.30 15.96 -26.55
CA VAL A 165 -13.66 15.20 -25.46
C VAL A 165 -12.92 13.98 -25.99
N PHE A 166 -13.52 13.22 -26.92
CA PHE A 166 -12.88 12.04 -27.53
C PHE A 166 -11.57 12.38 -28.24
N VAL A 167 -11.52 13.48 -29.00
CA VAL A 167 -10.31 13.91 -29.70
C VAL A 167 -9.24 14.44 -28.73
N LYS A 168 -9.62 15.13 -27.65
CA LYS A 168 -8.68 15.54 -26.57
C LYS A 168 -7.98 14.31 -25.96
N ASP A 169 -8.76 13.32 -25.51
CA ASP A 169 -8.23 12.09 -24.91
C ASP A 169 -7.35 11.32 -25.91
N MET A 170 -7.77 11.16 -27.17
CA MET A 170 -7.00 10.52 -28.24
C MET A 170 -5.65 11.22 -28.52
N VAL A 171 -5.65 12.55 -28.60
CA VAL A 171 -4.42 13.35 -28.81
C VAL A 171 -3.46 13.17 -27.64
N TYR A 172 -3.96 13.17 -26.42
CA TYR A 172 -3.15 12.92 -25.22
C TYR A 172 -2.60 11.48 -25.21
N GLU A 173 -3.44 10.46 -25.44
CA GLU A 173 -3.01 9.05 -25.49
C GLU A 173 -1.91 8.81 -26.56
N HIS A 174 -2.03 9.42 -27.74
CA HIS A 174 -1.01 9.32 -28.79
C HIS A 174 0.28 10.09 -28.47
N GLN A 175 0.17 11.28 -27.88
CA GLN A 175 1.32 12.05 -27.40
C GLN A 175 2.12 11.28 -26.34
N ILE A 176 1.41 10.70 -25.37
CA ILE A 176 1.95 9.80 -24.35
C ILE A 176 2.62 8.58 -25.00
N LYS A 177 2.00 8.00 -26.04
CA LYS A 177 2.55 6.86 -26.80
C LYS A 177 3.87 7.22 -27.54
N LYS A 178 4.00 8.44 -28.09
CA LYS A 178 5.25 8.96 -28.69
C LYS A 178 6.35 9.10 -27.64
N MET A 179 6.05 9.68 -26.48
CA MET A 179 7.02 9.81 -25.38
C MET A 179 7.45 8.43 -24.84
N ARG A 180 6.49 7.53 -24.59
CA ARG A 180 6.76 6.18 -24.08
C ARG A 180 7.61 5.37 -25.05
N SER A 181 7.38 5.44 -26.38
CA SER A 181 8.17 4.65 -27.34
C SER A 181 9.64 5.07 -27.36
N ILE A 182 9.95 6.36 -27.22
CA ILE A 182 11.34 6.83 -27.07
C ILE A 182 11.97 6.24 -25.81
N VAL A 183 11.29 6.37 -24.65
CA VAL A 183 11.85 5.91 -23.36
C VAL A 183 12.01 4.39 -23.31
N SER A 184 11.05 3.62 -23.84
CA SER A 184 11.15 2.15 -23.91
C SER A 184 12.29 1.70 -24.83
N SER A 185 12.36 2.27 -26.03
CA SER A 185 13.37 1.88 -27.02
C SER A 185 14.77 2.40 -26.69
N SER A 186 14.87 3.44 -25.84
CA SER A 186 16.16 3.97 -25.35
C SER A 186 16.87 3.06 -24.35
N PHE A 187 16.24 1.99 -23.85
CA PHE A 187 16.94 1.03 -23.00
C PHE A 187 17.69 -0.03 -23.80
N PHE A 188 18.90 -0.29 -23.35
CA PHE A 188 19.81 -1.31 -23.83
C PHE A 188 20.48 -1.95 -22.62
N VAL A 189 20.72 -3.25 -22.66
CA VAL A 189 21.54 -3.94 -21.67
C VAL A 189 23.00 -3.79 -22.09
N SER A 190 23.80 -3.06 -21.32
CA SER A 190 25.22 -2.88 -21.65
C SER A 190 25.98 -4.22 -21.53
N PRO A 191 27.11 -4.39 -22.24
CA PRO A 191 27.99 -5.56 -22.06
C PRO A 191 28.52 -5.75 -20.62
N ALA A 192 28.43 -4.71 -19.77
CA ALA A 192 28.73 -4.80 -18.35
C ALA A 192 27.57 -5.34 -17.51
N GLU A 193 26.34 -4.91 -17.80
CA GLU A 193 25.13 -5.46 -17.18
C GLU A 193 24.92 -6.92 -17.60
N GLU A 194 24.93 -7.21 -18.90
CA GLU A 194 24.78 -8.57 -19.45
C GLU A 194 25.72 -9.53 -18.70
N LYS A 195 27.03 -9.30 -18.79
CA LYS A 195 28.06 -10.15 -18.18
C LYS A 195 27.98 -10.23 -16.65
N PHE A 196 27.54 -9.18 -15.95
CA PHE A 196 27.29 -9.25 -14.52
C PHE A 196 26.10 -10.14 -14.19
N TYR A 197 24.94 -9.87 -14.81
CA TYR A 197 23.71 -10.61 -14.55
C TYR A 197 23.84 -12.07 -15.00
N ASP A 198 24.46 -12.33 -16.15
CA ASP A 198 24.71 -13.69 -16.63
C ASP A 198 25.51 -14.53 -15.62
N LYS A 199 26.51 -13.94 -14.95
CA LYS A 199 27.15 -14.61 -13.80
C LYS A 199 26.20 -14.71 -12.63
N TYR A 200 25.67 -13.60 -12.13
CA TYR A 200 24.86 -13.51 -10.90
C TYR A 200 23.70 -14.52 -10.87
N LEU A 201 23.08 -14.75 -12.02
CA LEU A 201 21.90 -15.61 -12.17
C LEU A 201 22.21 -17.07 -12.47
N SER A 202 23.40 -17.37 -13.01
CA SER A 202 23.87 -18.75 -13.23
C SER A 202 24.75 -19.27 -12.10
N THR A 203 25.07 -18.45 -11.09
CA THR A 203 25.95 -18.82 -9.97
C THR A 203 25.16 -19.46 -8.84
N GLU A 204 25.39 -20.75 -8.61
CA GLU A 204 24.95 -21.48 -7.42
C GLU A 204 26.12 -21.59 -6.42
N ILE A 205 25.87 -21.43 -5.13
CA ILE A 205 26.90 -21.47 -4.08
C ILE A 205 26.52 -22.38 -2.92
N ASP A 206 27.56 -22.95 -2.31
CA ASP A 206 27.51 -23.49 -0.95
C ASP A 206 28.29 -22.56 -0.03
N PHE A 207 27.81 -22.37 1.20
CA PHE A 207 28.53 -21.63 2.22
C PHE A 207 28.16 -22.07 3.62
N ASP A 208 29.08 -21.89 4.55
CA ASP A 208 28.85 -22.09 5.97
C ASP A 208 28.84 -20.72 6.66
N TYR A 209 28.05 -20.54 7.72
CA TYR A 209 27.94 -19.26 8.42
C TYR A 209 27.85 -19.39 9.94
N ILE A 210 28.21 -18.29 10.61
CA ILE A 210 27.85 -17.96 11.99
C ILE A 210 26.97 -16.71 11.94
N PHE A 211 25.91 -16.70 12.73
CA PHE A 211 24.94 -15.61 12.83
C PHE A 211 24.67 -15.23 14.29
N ILE A 212 24.57 -13.94 14.57
CA ILE A 212 24.08 -13.40 15.84
C ILE A 212 23.08 -12.27 15.52
N PRO A 213 21.76 -12.44 15.78
CA PRO A 213 20.73 -11.47 15.43
C PRO A 213 20.82 -10.18 16.27
N TYR A 214 20.42 -9.05 15.68
CA TYR A 214 20.39 -7.73 16.33
C TYR A 214 19.46 -7.64 17.55
N THR A 215 18.57 -8.62 17.75
CA THR A 215 17.75 -8.75 18.95
C THR A 215 18.57 -9.10 20.21
N GLU A 216 19.78 -9.64 20.08
CA GLU A 216 20.70 -9.90 21.21
C GLU A 216 21.47 -8.66 21.70
N ALA A 217 21.25 -7.50 21.09
CA ALA A 217 21.76 -6.22 21.58
C ALA A 217 20.77 -5.62 22.59
N GLN A 218 21.20 -5.56 23.85
CA GLN A 218 20.61 -4.70 24.86
C GLN A 218 20.78 -3.24 24.44
N ILE A 219 19.76 -2.42 24.68
CA ILE A 219 19.73 -0.99 24.33
C ILE A 219 19.79 -0.18 25.62
N THR A 220 20.67 0.80 25.67
CA THR A 220 20.53 1.94 26.59
C THR A 220 19.71 3.02 25.88
N PRO A 221 18.72 3.67 26.52
CA PRO A 221 17.93 4.73 25.90
C PRO A 221 18.82 5.82 25.25
N SER A 222 18.39 6.30 24.07
CA SER A 222 19.12 7.33 23.34
C SER A 222 19.10 8.67 24.06
N HIS A 223 20.10 9.51 23.80
CA HIS A 223 20.07 10.92 24.16
C HIS A 223 19.37 11.68 23.02
N ASP A 224 18.51 12.64 23.35
CA ASP A 224 17.72 13.37 22.34
C ASP A 224 18.58 14.03 21.25
N SER A 225 19.81 14.44 21.55
CA SER A 225 20.76 14.98 20.57
C SER A 225 21.14 14.00 19.44
N LEU A 226 21.13 12.70 19.68
CA LEU A 226 21.37 11.69 18.63
C LEU A 226 20.11 11.41 17.81
N LEU A 227 18.93 11.60 18.40
CA LEU A 227 17.66 11.50 17.70
C LEU A 227 17.42 12.72 16.81
N VAL A 228 17.69 13.93 17.30
CA VAL A 228 17.67 15.17 16.50
C VAL A 228 18.61 15.04 15.31
N LYS A 229 19.86 14.57 15.50
CA LYS A 229 20.77 14.35 14.37
C LYS A 229 20.23 13.32 13.37
N LEU A 230 19.62 12.22 13.82
CA LEU A 230 19.05 11.24 12.90
C LEU A 230 17.85 11.82 12.11
N TYR A 231 17.05 12.68 12.74
CA TYR A 231 15.99 13.44 12.06
C TYR A 231 16.57 14.44 11.04
N GLU A 232 17.68 15.13 11.35
CA GLU A 232 18.39 16.00 10.40
C GLU A 232 18.98 15.21 9.21
N ASP A 233 19.62 14.06 9.47
CA ASP A 233 20.23 13.21 8.44
C ASP A 233 19.18 12.60 7.47
N TYR A 234 17.90 12.53 7.86
CA TYR A 234 16.78 11.94 7.08
C TYR A 234 15.58 12.90 6.90
N GLN A 235 15.80 14.23 7.00
CA GLN A 235 14.70 15.20 7.14
C GLN A 235 13.65 15.16 6.00
N GLU A 236 14.06 14.85 4.77
CA GLU A 236 13.17 14.74 3.59
C GLU A 236 12.06 13.68 3.77
N ASP A 237 12.33 12.55 4.44
CA ASP A 237 11.32 11.52 4.71
C ASP A 237 10.22 12.00 5.68
N TYR A 238 10.47 13.09 6.41
CA TYR A 238 9.54 13.72 7.35
C TYR A 238 8.77 14.92 6.77
N TYR A 239 8.96 15.26 5.48
CA TYR A 239 8.05 16.17 4.77
C TYR A 239 6.67 15.52 4.55
N LYS A 240 5.57 16.26 4.75
CA LYS A 240 4.20 15.82 4.50
C LYS A 240 3.35 16.90 3.85
N GLN A 241 2.31 16.46 3.14
CA GLN A 241 1.20 17.29 2.68
C GLN A 241 0.30 17.69 3.87
N GLU A 242 -0.53 18.72 3.68
CA GLU A 242 -1.55 19.14 4.65
C GLU A 242 -2.48 17.98 5.05
N THR A 243 -2.68 17.80 6.35
CA THR A 243 -3.63 16.83 6.92
C THR A 243 -4.61 17.47 7.91
N ARG A 244 -5.65 16.71 8.25
CA ARG A 244 -6.63 16.99 9.31
C ARG A 244 -6.77 15.76 10.18
N ASP A 245 -6.67 15.90 11.50
CA ASP A 245 -7.24 14.91 12.40
C ASP A 245 -8.72 15.27 12.61
N VAL A 246 -9.59 14.28 12.52
CA VAL A 246 -11.05 14.46 12.49
C VAL A 246 -11.73 13.35 13.29
N THR A 247 -12.68 13.70 14.15
CA THR A 247 -13.60 12.74 14.76
C THR A 247 -14.95 12.80 14.07
N ILE A 248 -15.48 11.63 13.70
CA ILE A 248 -16.81 11.45 13.13
C ILE A 248 -17.70 10.77 14.17
N VAL A 249 -18.85 11.39 14.48
CA VAL A 249 -19.95 10.76 15.22
C VAL A 249 -20.91 10.13 14.21
N THR A 250 -21.13 8.81 14.32
CA THR A 250 -22.04 8.06 13.45
C THR A 250 -23.33 7.73 14.21
N ILE A 251 -24.44 8.24 13.69
CA ILE A 251 -25.78 8.08 14.24
C ILE A 251 -26.54 7.09 13.37
N LYS A 252 -27.01 6.00 13.98
CA LYS A 252 -27.88 5.00 13.35
C LYS A 252 -29.36 5.30 13.63
N PRO A 253 -30.29 4.94 12.73
CA PRO A 253 -31.71 5.02 13.02
C PRO A 253 -32.13 3.95 14.04
N GLU A 254 -32.59 4.41 15.19
CA GLU A 254 -33.29 3.61 16.20
C GLU A 254 -34.72 3.34 15.72
N VAL A 255 -35.22 2.11 15.86
CA VAL A 255 -36.63 1.75 15.61
C VAL A 255 -37.56 2.44 16.62
N ASP A 256 -38.76 2.85 16.20
CA ASP A 256 -39.86 3.20 17.09
C ASP A 256 -40.96 2.13 17.02
N SER A 257 -41.32 1.52 18.14
CA SER A 257 -42.44 0.56 18.17
C SER A 257 -43.77 1.18 17.74
N ALA A 258 -43.93 2.51 17.86
CA ALA A 258 -45.10 3.24 17.34
C ALA A 258 -45.09 3.41 15.80
N ASN A 259 -43.95 3.19 15.13
CA ASN A 259 -43.82 3.19 13.67
C ASN A 259 -43.92 1.78 13.06
N HIS A 260 -43.80 0.72 13.85
CA HIS A 260 -43.75 -0.69 13.41
C HIS A 260 -44.82 -1.55 14.10
N ILE A 261 -46.07 -1.12 13.92
CA ILE A 261 -47.24 -1.69 14.62
C ILE A 261 -47.64 -3.06 14.06
N GLU A 262 -47.39 -3.35 12.79
CA GLU A 262 -47.78 -4.62 12.17
C GLU A 262 -46.75 -5.72 12.46
N GLU A 263 -45.48 -5.36 12.42
CA GLU A 263 -44.33 -6.13 12.87
C GLU A 263 -44.47 -6.48 14.36
N LEU A 264 -44.82 -5.49 15.19
CA LEU A 264 -45.10 -5.70 16.61
C LEU A 264 -46.24 -6.69 16.82
N LYS A 265 -47.40 -6.50 16.14
CA LYS A 265 -48.55 -7.42 16.26
C LYS A 265 -48.20 -8.84 15.79
N ARG A 266 -47.47 -8.98 14.68
CA ARG A 266 -47.02 -10.28 14.15
C ARG A 266 -46.11 -11.00 15.14
N PHE A 267 -45.25 -10.26 15.83
CA PHE A 267 -44.34 -10.80 16.84
C PHE A 267 -45.01 -11.01 18.22
N GLU A 268 -46.00 -10.19 18.58
CA GLU A 268 -46.85 -10.41 19.76
C GLU A 268 -47.68 -11.69 19.64
N ALA A 269 -48.14 -12.04 18.44
CA ALA A 269 -48.89 -13.27 18.18
C ALA A 269 -48.10 -14.55 18.54
N LEU A 270 -46.77 -14.48 18.69
CA LEU A 270 -45.94 -15.59 19.18
C LEU A 270 -46.27 -15.99 20.62
N LYS A 271 -46.84 -15.08 21.43
CA LYS A 271 -47.38 -15.39 22.77
C LYS A 271 -48.45 -16.48 22.73
N ASN A 272 -49.21 -16.60 21.63
CA ASN A 272 -50.24 -17.64 21.47
C ASN A 272 -49.63 -19.05 21.31
N PHE A 273 -48.31 -19.14 21.14
CA PHE A 273 -47.55 -20.38 21.04
C PHE A 273 -46.59 -20.56 22.24
N ALA A 274 -46.87 -19.90 23.38
CA ALA A 274 -46.06 -19.96 24.61
C ALA A 274 -45.70 -21.40 25.04
N ASP A 275 -46.65 -22.33 24.92
CA ASP A 275 -46.48 -23.74 25.31
C ASP A 275 -45.59 -24.54 24.34
N SER A 276 -45.29 -24.00 23.16
CA SER A 276 -44.39 -24.64 22.19
C SER A 276 -42.91 -24.51 22.58
N ASP A 277 -42.09 -25.41 22.03
CA ASP A 277 -40.65 -25.24 22.00
C ASP A 277 -40.28 -24.02 21.13
N PHE A 278 -39.52 -23.08 21.70
CA PHE A 278 -39.16 -21.83 21.03
C PHE A 278 -38.20 -22.07 19.87
N ARG A 279 -37.30 -23.06 19.97
CA ARG A 279 -36.41 -23.41 18.86
C ARG A 279 -37.20 -23.89 17.63
N THR A 280 -38.13 -24.81 17.84
CA THR A 280 -39.07 -25.32 16.82
C THR A 280 -39.97 -24.23 16.21
N LEU A 281 -40.20 -23.10 16.89
CA LEU A 281 -40.89 -21.94 16.30
C LEU A 281 -39.98 -21.11 15.39
N ALA A 282 -38.72 -20.90 15.76
CA ALA A 282 -37.73 -20.19 14.94
C ALA A 282 -37.33 -21.01 13.70
N ASP A 283 -37.11 -22.32 13.86
CA ASP A 283 -36.79 -23.25 12.76
C ASP A 283 -37.89 -23.33 11.67
N LYS A 284 -39.07 -22.74 11.92
CA LYS A 284 -40.22 -22.65 10.99
C LYS A 284 -40.48 -21.23 10.45
N ASN A 285 -39.66 -20.24 10.77
CA ASN A 285 -39.87 -18.85 10.36
C ASN A 285 -38.55 -18.11 10.16
N GLU A 286 -38.17 -17.90 8.89
CA GLU A 286 -36.91 -17.26 8.47
C GLU A 286 -36.65 -15.87 9.09
N SER A 287 -37.69 -15.15 9.51
CA SER A 287 -37.56 -13.84 10.17
C SER A 287 -37.31 -13.92 11.68
N ILE A 288 -37.53 -15.08 12.32
CA ILE A 288 -37.40 -15.27 13.76
C ILE A 288 -36.17 -16.11 14.07
N LYS A 289 -35.34 -15.58 14.96
CA LYS A 289 -34.10 -16.20 15.42
C LYS A 289 -34.26 -16.63 16.88
N PHE A 290 -33.50 -17.63 17.30
CA PHE A 290 -33.56 -18.23 18.63
C PHE A 290 -32.18 -18.24 19.29
N TYR A 291 -32.14 -17.96 20.59
CA TYR A 291 -31.05 -18.37 21.47
C TYR A 291 -31.59 -18.74 22.85
N SER A 292 -30.85 -19.58 23.57
CA SER A 292 -31.05 -19.84 24.99
C SER A 292 -29.90 -19.23 25.78
N ALA A 293 -30.16 -18.75 27.00
CA ALA A 293 -29.15 -18.08 27.83
C ALA A 293 -29.40 -18.33 29.33
N ASP A 294 -28.33 -18.59 30.06
CA ASP A 294 -28.32 -18.64 31.53
C ASP A 294 -28.01 -17.25 32.11
N TYR A 295 -28.82 -16.84 33.09
CA TYR A 295 -28.70 -15.58 33.81
C TYR A 295 -28.49 -15.81 35.31
N ASN A 296 -27.30 -15.47 35.78
CA ASN A 296 -26.95 -15.37 37.20
C ASN A 296 -27.61 -14.13 37.83
N LEU A 297 -28.45 -14.32 38.86
CA LEU A 297 -29.24 -13.22 39.43
C LEU A 297 -28.40 -12.17 40.16
N ASN A 298 -27.22 -12.51 40.68
CA ASN A 298 -26.36 -11.57 41.40
C ASN A 298 -25.65 -10.58 40.47
N THR A 299 -25.53 -10.91 39.17
CA THR A 299 -24.84 -10.07 38.16
C THR A 299 -25.76 -9.61 37.02
N THR A 300 -27.03 -10.00 37.03
CA THR A 300 -28.03 -9.65 36.03
C THR A 300 -28.41 -8.16 36.08
N GLN A 301 -28.74 -7.61 34.90
CA GLN A 301 -29.23 -6.24 34.74
C GLN A 301 -30.54 -6.01 35.52
N LYS A 302 -30.65 -4.89 36.23
CA LYS A 302 -31.77 -4.58 37.16
C LYS A 302 -33.13 -4.66 36.47
N GLU A 303 -33.18 -4.32 35.20
CA GLU A 303 -34.34 -4.34 34.33
C GLU A 303 -34.91 -5.76 34.18
N LEU A 304 -34.06 -6.78 34.14
CA LEU A 304 -34.44 -8.20 34.05
C LEU A 304 -34.65 -8.84 35.43
N LEU A 305 -33.86 -8.45 36.43
CA LEU A 305 -33.81 -9.06 37.76
C LEU A 305 -35.20 -9.28 38.38
N GLY A 306 -36.05 -8.25 38.43
CA GLY A 306 -37.38 -8.34 39.03
C GLY A 306 -38.34 -9.32 38.32
N PHE A 307 -38.10 -9.66 37.06
CA PHE A 307 -38.82 -10.74 36.35
C PHE A 307 -38.22 -12.12 36.69
N PHE A 308 -36.89 -12.24 36.74
CA PHE A 308 -36.23 -13.49 37.09
C PHE A 308 -36.39 -13.89 38.55
N GLU A 309 -36.53 -12.95 39.49
CA GLU A 309 -36.86 -13.25 40.88
C GLU A 309 -38.31 -13.78 41.00
N ASN A 310 -39.28 -13.00 40.52
CA ASN A 310 -40.71 -13.21 40.82
C ASN A 310 -41.43 -14.17 39.85
N GLY A 311 -40.92 -14.36 38.63
CA GLY A 311 -41.54 -15.22 37.63
C GLY A 311 -41.42 -16.72 37.93
N LYS A 312 -42.14 -17.54 37.16
CA LYS A 312 -42.14 -19.00 37.21
C LYS A 312 -41.64 -19.60 35.91
N VAL A 313 -41.29 -20.88 35.92
CA VAL A 313 -41.06 -21.64 34.69
C VAL A 313 -42.32 -21.59 33.81
N GLY A 314 -42.15 -21.24 32.54
CA GLY A 314 -43.22 -20.95 31.58
C GLY A 314 -43.58 -19.47 31.44
N ASP A 315 -43.25 -18.60 32.41
CA ASP A 315 -43.61 -17.18 32.33
C ASP A 315 -42.89 -16.48 31.18
N LEU A 316 -43.62 -15.59 30.49
CA LEU A 316 -43.13 -14.80 29.36
C LEU A 316 -42.85 -13.34 29.75
N ARG A 317 -41.77 -12.79 29.19
CA ARG A 317 -41.48 -11.36 29.20
C ARG A 317 -41.43 -10.81 27.78
N GLY A 318 -42.28 -9.82 27.51
CA GLY A 318 -42.26 -9.02 26.28
C GLY A 318 -43.53 -9.10 25.42
N PRO A 319 -43.42 -8.90 24.10
CA PRO A 319 -42.18 -8.53 23.44
C PRO A 319 -41.71 -7.14 23.89
N TYR A 320 -40.40 -6.93 23.86
CA TYR A 320 -39.80 -5.63 24.08
C TYR A 320 -38.80 -5.34 22.95
N LEU A 321 -38.65 -4.06 22.60
CA LEU A 321 -37.67 -3.62 21.61
C LEU A 321 -36.31 -3.45 22.29
N GLN A 322 -35.28 -4.08 21.74
CA GLN A 322 -33.89 -3.90 22.15
C GLN A 322 -32.97 -4.06 20.94
N ASP A 323 -32.10 -3.06 20.71
CA ASP A 323 -31.08 -3.07 19.66
C ASP A 323 -31.66 -3.27 18.25
N ASN A 324 -32.78 -2.60 17.98
CA ASN A 324 -33.66 -2.75 16.80
C ASN A 324 -34.30 -4.15 16.60
N SER A 325 -34.11 -5.11 17.51
CA SER A 325 -34.85 -6.38 17.50
C SER A 325 -36.04 -6.34 18.47
N TYR A 326 -37.20 -6.85 18.07
CA TYR A 326 -38.22 -7.28 19.04
C TYR A 326 -37.79 -8.61 19.67
N ARG A 327 -37.93 -8.74 21.00
CA ARG A 327 -37.49 -9.92 21.77
C ARG A 327 -38.61 -10.43 22.67
N LEU A 328 -38.88 -11.74 22.64
CA LEU A 328 -39.81 -12.44 23.52
C LEU A 328 -39.05 -13.51 24.29
N MET A 329 -39.02 -13.38 25.62
CA MET A 329 -38.23 -14.21 26.53
C MET A 329 -39.15 -15.12 27.36
N LYS A 330 -38.76 -16.38 27.55
CA LYS A 330 -39.50 -17.42 28.29
C LYS A 330 -38.59 -18.02 29.36
N ILE A 331 -39.04 -18.09 30.62
CA ILE A 331 -38.30 -18.80 31.67
C ILE A 331 -38.44 -20.31 31.43
N ILE A 332 -37.32 -20.99 31.22
CA ILE A 332 -37.24 -22.44 30.99
C ILE A 332 -36.94 -23.18 32.29
N GLU A 333 -35.96 -22.70 33.05
CA GLU A 333 -35.55 -23.32 34.31
C GLU A 333 -35.13 -22.28 35.34
N LYS A 334 -35.33 -22.61 36.62
CA LYS A 334 -34.78 -21.89 37.77
C LYS A 334 -34.03 -22.89 38.64
N TYR A 335 -32.76 -22.66 38.88
CA TYR A 335 -31.92 -23.56 39.68
C TYR A 335 -30.95 -22.79 40.59
N THR A 336 -30.31 -23.51 41.49
CA THR A 336 -29.29 -22.97 42.39
C THR A 336 -28.04 -23.79 42.24
N ALA A 337 -26.96 -23.19 41.77
CA ALA A 337 -25.68 -23.83 41.54
C ALA A 337 -24.67 -23.40 42.62
N PRO A 338 -23.80 -24.31 43.13
CA PRO A 338 -22.69 -23.91 43.99
C PRO A 338 -21.71 -22.98 43.23
N ASP A 339 -21.10 -22.02 43.93
CA ASP A 339 -20.08 -21.11 43.38
C ASP A 339 -18.91 -21.85 42.71
N SER A 340 -18.55 -23.01 43.25
CA SER A 340 -17.54 -23.91 42.68
C SER A 340 -17.80 -25.36 43.10
N VAL A 341 -17.34 -26.30 42.28
CA VAL A 341 -17.30 -27.74 42.61
C VAL A 341 -15.89 -28.30 42.43
N LYS A 342 -15.51 -29.26 43.27
CA LYS A 342 -14.25 -30.00 43.14
C LYS A 342 -14.50 -31.31 42.41
N VAL A 343 -13.86 -31.53 41.28
CA VAL A 343 -14.16 -32.69 40.42
C VAL A 343 -12.93 -33.52 40.05
N ARG A 344 -13.17 -34.82 39.83
CA ARG A 344 -12.22 -35.77 39.24
C ARG A 344 -12.93 -36.66 38.21
N HIS A 345 -12.19 -37.18 37.22
CA HIS A 345 -12.79 -38.00 36.16
C HIS A 345 -11.93 -39.19 35.68
N ILE A 346 -12.57 -40.11 34.97
CA ILE A 346 -11.93 -41.14 34.14
C ILE A 346 -12.48 -40.97 32.72
N MET A 347 -11.69 -40.44 31.81
CA MET A 347 -12.04 -40.37 30.38
C MET A 347 -11.70 -41.71 29.71
N LEU A 348 -12.61 -42.31 28.96
CA LEU A 348 -12.33 -43.55 28.22
C LEU A 348 -12.15 -43.31 26.71
N ARG A 349 -11.39 -44.20 26.05
CA ARG A 349 -11.20 -44.19 24.58
C ARG A 349 -12.19 -45.16 23.92
N GLY A 350 -13.28 -44.63 23.38
CA GLY A 350 -14.27 -45.36 22.61
C GLY A 350 -15.57 -45.67 23.36
N GLU A 351 -16.51 -46.29 22.66
CA GLU A 351 -17.90 -46.54 23.07
C GLU A 351 -18.06 -47.81 23.95
N ASP A 352 -17.02 -48.22 24.69
CA ASP A 352 -17.03 -49.43 25.52
C ASP A 352 -17.84 -49.22 26.82
N THR A 353 -19.15 -49.33 26.65
CA THR A 353 -20.16 -49.37 27.72
C THR A 353 -19.94 -50.52 28.71
N SER A 354 -19.31 -51.63 28.30
CA SER A 354 -19.05 -52.75 29.21
C SER A 354 -17.97 -52.39 30.23
N LEU A 355 -16.91 -51.70 29.77
CA LEU A 355 -15.86 -51.18 30.66
C LEU A 355 -16.40 -50.09 31.61
N VAL A 356 -17.29 -49.19 31.16
CA VAL A 356 -17.90 -48.20 32.07
C VAL A 356 -18.69 -48.88 33.18
N VAL A 357 -19.54 -49.86 32.84
CA VAL A 357 -20.32 -50.62 33.83
C VAL A 357 -19.42 -51.39 34.80
N GLU A 358 -18.31 -51.97 34.32
CA GLU A 358 -17.33 -52.66 35.18
C GLU A 358 -16.64 -51.68 36.15
N LEU A 359 -16.22 -50.50 35.68
CA LEU A 359 -15.54 -49.49 36.49
C LEU A 359 -16.51 -48.83 37.49
N MET A 360 -17.71 -48.43 37.06
CA MET A 360 -18.75 -47.89 37.95
C MET A 360 -19.14 -48.89 39.03
N LYS A 361 -19.23 -50.19 38.71
CA LYS A 361 -19.46 -51.21 39.73
C LYS A 361 -18.32 -51.24 40.76
N LYS A 362 -17.04 -51.27 40.33
CA LYS A 362 -15.89 -51.26 41.25
C LYS A 362 -15.84 -50.02 42.13
N ILE A 363 -16.22 -48.87 41.61
CA ILE A 363 -16.31 -47.59 42.34
C ILE A 363 -17.44 -47.65 43.40
N ASN A 364 -18.58 -48.25 43.07
CA ASN A 364 -19.67 -48.45 44.03
C ASN A 364 -19.33 -49.51 45.09
N ASP A 365 -18.64 -50.59 44.71
CA ASP A 365 -18.15 -51.63 45.63
C ASP A 365 -17.06 -51.08 46.57
N ASN A 366 -16.23 -50.12 46.13
CA ASN A 366 -15.27 -49.38 46.97
C ASN A 366 -14.87 -48.02 46.35
N LYS A 367 -15.33 -46.90 46.91
CA LYS A 367 -15.04 -45.54 46.41
C LYS A 367 -13.55 -45.18 46.37
N ASP A 368 -12.72 -45.77 47.25
CA ASP A 368 -11.28 -45.47 47.32
C ASP A 368 -10.49 -45.97 46.10
N VAL A 369 -11.06 -46.89 45.30
CA VAL A 369 -10.34 -47.38 44.10
C VAL A 369 -10.36 -46.39 42.93
N PHE A 370 -11.19 -45.34 42.97
CA PHE A 370 -11.37 -44.41 41.84
C PHE A 370 -10.04 -43.86 41.31
N GLY A 371 -9.15 -43.39 42.18
CA GLY A 371 -7.86 -42.82 41.76
C GLY A 371 -7.00 -43.83 41.00
N LYS A 372 -6.91 -45.07 41.50
CA LYS A 372 -6.17 -46.17 40.87
C LYS A 372 -6.82 -46.66 39.57
N LEU A 373 -8.13 -46.48 39.42
CA LEU A 373 -8.82 -46.70 38.16
C LEU A 373 -8.57 -45.57 37.17
N ALA A 374 -8.48 -44.31 37.62
CA ALA A 374 -8.11 -43.18 36.79
C ALA A 374 -6.66 -43.30 36.28
N GLU A 375 -5.69 -43.59 37.16
CA GLU A 375 -4.28 -43.87 36.81
C GLU A 375 -4.17 -44.94 35.70
N LYS A 376 -4.95 -46.02 35.82
CA LYS A 376 -4.85 -47.20 34.95
C LYS A 376 -5.69 -47.13 33.66
N TYR A 377 -6.85 -46.47 33.69
CA TYR A 377 -7.83 -46.50 32.60
C TYR A 377 -8.16 -45.13 32.01
N SER A 378 -7.83 -44.01 32.68
CA SER A 378 -8.11 -42.68 32.12
C SER A 378 -7.19 -42.37 30.94
N ALA A 379 -7.82 -42.06 29.82
CA ALA A 379 -7.21 -41.65 28.58
C ALA A 379 -6.66 -40.21 28.59
N ASP A 380 -7.00 -39.43 29.63
CA ASP A 380 -6.53 -38.06 29.84
C ASP A 380 -5.21 -38.07 30.60
N THR A 381 -4.12 -37.90 29.87
CA THR A 381 -2.75 -37.92 30.39
C THR A 381 -2.35 -36.64 31.15
N ARG A 382 -3.33 -35.82 31.56
CA ARG A 382 -3.14 -34.64 32.42
C ARG A 382 -3.64 -34.84 33.84
N SER A 383 -4.67 -35.66 34.02
CA SER A 383 -5.30 -35.93 35.31
C SER A 383 -5.10 -37.36 35.81
N ASN A 384 -4.84 -38.33 34.93
CA ASN A 384 -4.71 -39.76 35.27
C ASN A 384 -3.69 -40.02 36.39
N GLU A 385 -2.47 -39.47 36.30
CA GLU A 385 -1.40 -39.64 37.30
C GLU A 385 -1.71 -38.97 38.66
N ASN A 386 -2.73 -38.10 38.71
CA ASN A 386 -3.23 -37.47 39.94
C ASN A 386 -4.63 -38.02 40.32
N GLY A 387 -4.86 -39.32 40.11
CA GLY A 387 -6.12 -39.99 40.48
C GLY A 387 -7.36 -39.47 39.74
N GLY A 388 -7.16 -38.83 38.58
CA GLY A 388 -8.20 -38.20 37.78
C GLY A 388 -8.61 -36.80 38.23
N GLU A 389 -7.96 -36.21 39.25
CA GLU A 389 -8.38 -34.93 39.83
C GLU A 389 -8.11 -33.73 38.91
N ILE A 390 -9.17 -32.97 38.62
CA ILE A 390 -9.15 -31.71 37.87
C ILE A 390 -9.05 -30.53 38.86
N GLY A 391 -9.61 -30.69 40.06
CA GLY A 391 -9.59 -29.69 41.13
C GLY A 391 -10.89 -28.89 41.23
N TRP A 392 -10.82 -27.70 41.84
CA TRP A 392 -11.96 -26.79 41.97
C TRP A 392 -12.19 -26.01 40.67
N ILE A 393 -13.41 -26.08 40.15
CA ILE A 393 -13.89 -25.37 38.95
C ILE A 393 -15.11 -24.49 39.28
N LYS A 394 -15.39 -23.51 38.43
CA LYS A 394 -16.55 -22.61 38.46
C LYS A 394 -17.48 -22.83 37.26
N PRO A 395 -18.74 -22.34 37.30
CA PRO A 395 -19.64 -22.41 36.15
C PRO A 395 -19.00 -21.74 34.93
N GLY A 396 -18.88 -22.51 33.83
CA GLY A 396 -18.24 -22.09 32.58
C GLY A 396 -16.78 -22.54 32.39
N ASP A 397 -16.12 -23.10 33.41
CA ASP A 397 -14.75 -23.65 33.28
C ASP A 397 -14.73 -24.97 32.49
N LEU A 398 -15.87 -25.64 32.36
CA LEU A 398 -16.08 -26.81 31.51
C LEU A 398 -17.04 -26.48 30.36
N VAL A 399 -16.98 -27.27 29.28
CA VAL A 399 -17.98 -27.22 28.20
C VAL A 399 -19.21 -28.05 28.55
N GLU A 400 -20.36 -27.73 27.95
CA GLU A 400 -21.56 -28.56 28.11
C GLU A 400 -21.43 -29.92 27.39
N PRO A 401 -22.07 -30.99 27.90
CA PRO A 401 -22.96 -31.05 29.07
C PRO A 401 -22.23 -31.25 30.41
N TYR A 402 -20.89 -31.29 30.42
CA TYR A 402 -20.10 -31.58 31.63
C TYR A 402 -20.26 -30.50 32.70
N ASN A 403 -20.33 -29.24 32.30
CA ASN A 403 -20.51 -28.11 33.20
C ASN A 403 -21.84 -28.22 33.97
N THR A 404 -22.99 -28.26 33.28
CA THR A 404 -24.30 -28.42 33.93
C THR A 404 -24.32 -29.65 34.83
N ALA A 405 -23.88 -30.81 34.34
CA ALA A 405 -23.91 -32.06 35.11
C ALA A 405 -23.04 -32.02 36.39
N CYS A 406 -21.90 -31.33 36.39
CA CYS A 406 -21.08 -31.17 37.59
C CYS A 406 -21.68 -30.20 38.61
N PHE A 407 -22.37 -29.14 38.16
CA PHE A 407 -22.98 -28.15 39.05
C PHE A 407 -24.39 -28.52 39.54
N SER A 408 -25.09 -29.43 38.85
CA SER A 408 -26.37 -30.01 39.29
C SER A 408 -26.21 -31.22 40.22
N ALA A 409 -25.01 -31.80 40.33
CA ALA A 409 -24.74 -32.99 41.15
C ALA A 409 -24.35 -32.62 42.60
N PRO A 410 -24.77 -33.42 43.62
CA PRO A 410 -24.37 -33.19 45.00
C PRO A 410 -22.92 -33.64 45.28
N SER A 411 -22.39 -33.28 46.45
CA SER A 411 -21.08 -33.74 46.94
C SER A 411 -21.03 -35.28 47.10
N ASP A 412 -19.85 -35.87 46.85
CA ASP A 412 -19.58 -37.32 46.86
C ASP A 412 -20.46 -38.14 45.87
N PHE A 413 -20.82 -37.52 44.73
CA PHE A 413 -21.68 -38.10 43.70
C PHE A 413 -20.92 -38.50 42.43
N TYR A 414 -21.24 -39.69 41.90
CA TYR A 414 -20.54 -40.34 40.78
C TYR A 414 -21.53 -40.57 39.65
N PHE A 415 -21.18 -40.21 38.42
CA PHE A 415 -22.05 -40.39 37.25
C PHE A 415 -21.26 -40.68 35.97
N GLU A 416 -21.90 -41.36 35.02
CA GLU A 416 -21.44 -41.44 33.64
C GLU A 416 -22.01 -40.26 32.84
N ILE A 417 -21.21 -39.70 31.94
CA ILE A 417 -21.67 -38.74 30.93
C ILE A 417 -20.95 -38.96 29.60
N GLU A 418 -21.66 -38.80 28.50
CA GLU A 418 -21.12 -38.87 27.13
C GLU A 418 -21.22 -37.51 26.44
N SER A 419 -20.17 -37.11 25.71
CA SER A 419 -20.22 -36.01 24.76
C SER A 419 -19.13 -36.18 23.70
N HIS A 420 -19.48 -35.95 22.43
CA HIS A 420 -18.59 -36.06 21.26
C HIS A 420 -17.82 -37.40 21.18
N ASN A 421 -18.55 -38.52 21.29
CA ASN A 421 -18.04 -39.91 21.26
C ASN A 421 -16.95 -40.21 22.30
N LYS A 422 -16.99 -39.52 23.45
CA LYS A 422 -16.18 -39.82 24.64
C LYS A 422 -17.09 -40.02 25.83
N ARG A 423 -16.86 -41.11 26.57
CA ARG A 423 -17.51 -41.40 27.84
C ARG A 423 -16.58 -41.06 29.00
N HIS A 424 -17.12 -40.36 29.99
CA HIS A 424 -16.43 -39.95 31.19
C HIS A 424 -17.18 -40.48 32.41
N ILE A 425 -16.46 -41.15 33.32
CA ILE A 425 -16.94 -41.35 34.68
C ILE A 425 -16.51 -40.13 35.49
N MET A 426 -17.46 -39.31 35.90
CA MET A 426 -17.25 -38.10 36.69
C MET A 426 -17.49 -38.38 38.18
N HIS A 427 -16.79 -37.64 39.03
CA HIS A 427 -17.07 -37.58 40.47
C HIS A 427 -16.98 -36.13 40.97
N VAL A 428 -18.08 -35.62 41.51
CA VAL A 428 -18.13 -34.37 42.27
C VAL A 428 -17.73 -34.69 43.70
N MET A 429 -16.50 -34.34 44.05
CA MET A 429 -15.91 -34.59 45.37
C MET A 429 -16.56 -33.69 46.43
N GLU A 430 -16.54 -32.39 46.15
CA GLU A 430 -16.92 -31.32 47.09
C GLU A 430 -17.74 -30.26 46.33
N THR A 431 -18.76 -29.70 46.98
CA THR A 431 -19.52 -28.54 46.50
C THR A 431 -19.30 -27.37 47.45
N SER A 432 -19.14 -26.14 46.95
CA SER A 432 -18.99 -24.96 47.82
C SER A 432 -20.23 -24.74 48.71
N GLN A 433 -20.02 -24.21 49.91
CA GLN A 433 -21.11 -23.89 50.84
C GLN A 433 -21.93 -22.67 50.39
N THR A 434 -21.35 -21.80 49.56
CA THR A 434 -22.04 -20.72 48.86
C THR A 434 -22.56 -21.18 47.50
N SER A 435 -23.71 -20.65 47.12
CA SER A 435 -24.42 -20.96 45.88
C SER A 435 -25.18 -19.74 45.35
N GLN A 436 -25.45 -19.74 44.05
CA GLN A 436 -26.03 -18.62 43.32
C GLN A 436 -27.29 -19.08 42.58
N SER A 437 -28.28 -18.18 42.51
CA SER A 437 -29.52 -18.45 41.77
C SER A 437 -29.33 -18.14 40.29
N HIS A 438 -29.67 -19.11 39.46
CA HIS A 438 -29.53 -19.08 38.01
C HIS A 438 -30.89 -19.32 37.34
N VAL A 439 -31.09 -18.70 36.18
CA VAL A 439 -32.33 -18.78 35.41
C VAL A 439 -32.01 -18.95 33.94
N ILE A 440 -32.37 -20.11 33.38
CA ILE A 440 -32.27 -20.38 31.96
C ILE A 440 -33.50 -19.78 31.28
N VAL A 441 -33.27 -18.99 30.23
CA VAL A 441 -34.33 -18.41 29.41
C VAL A 441 -34.10 -18.66 27.93
N ASP A 442 -35.19 -19.01 27.25
CA ASP A 442 -35.25 -19.03 25.79
C ASP A 442 -35.70 -17.66 25.29
N VAL A 443 -35.05 -17.17 24.23
CA VAL A 443 -35.36 -15.88 23.61
C VAL A 443 -35.60 -16.08 22.12
N LEU A 444 -36.82 -15.79 21.69
CA LEU A 444 -37.13 -15.48 20.29
C LEU A 444 -36.79 -14.02 20.03
N TYR A 445 -36.19 -13.72 18.90
CA TYR A 445 -36.02 -12.35 18.44
C TYR A 445 -36.24 -12.20 16.93
N MET A 446 -36.72 -11.03 16.53
CA MET A 446 -36.92 -10.64 15.13
C MET A 446 -36.33 -9.26 14.95
N ASP A 447 -35.37 -9.13 14.03
CA ASP A 447 -34.74 -7.85 13.71
C ASP A 447 -35.70 -7.00 12.87
N VAL A 448 -35.80 -5.70 13.17
CA VAL A 448 -36.71 -4.75 12.52
C VAL A 448 -35.89 -3.69 11.80
N GLU A 449 -36.01 -3.64 10.48
CA GLU A 449 -35.36 -2.61 9.67
C GLU A 449 -36.05 -1.24 9.85
N PRO A 450 -35.32 -0.17 10.22
CA PRO A 450 -35.90 1.15 10.44
C PRO A 450 -36.58 1.71 9.18
N ASN A 451 -37.79 2.26 9.33
CA ASN A 451 -38.55 2.81 8.20
C ASN A 451 -38.38 4.33 8.07
N ASP A 452 -38.97 4.94 7.02
CA ASP A 452 -38.86 6.38 6.72
C ASP A 452 -39.13 7.28 7.93
N ARG A 453 -40.05 6.89 8.83
CA ARG A 453 -40.39 7.68 10.03
C ARG A 453 -39.28 7.65 11.06
N ASP A 454 -38.60 6.51 11.21
CA ASP A 454 -37.43 6.37 12.09
C ASP A 454 -36.22 7.11 11.51
N ILE A 455 -36.03 7.05 10.20
CA ILE A 455 -35.00 7.79 9.46
C ILE A 455 -35.25 9.30 9.61
N GLU A 456 -36.49 9.78 9.48
CA GLU A 456 -36.85 11.18 9.74
C GLU A 456 -36.72 11.58 11.22
N ARG A 457 -37.00 10.68 12.16
CA ARG A 457 -36.76 10.88 13.60
C ARG A 457 -35.26 11.03 13.89
N MET A 458 -34.45 10.17 13.29
CA MET A 458 -32.99 10.19 13.36
C MET A 458 -32.41 11.47 12.72
N LYS A 459 -32.86 11.85 11.51
CA LYS A 459 -32.49 13.12 10.86
C LYS A 459 -32.76 14.33 11.75
N LYS A 460 -33.90 14.36 12.45
CA LYS A 460 -34.26 15.42 13.42
C LYS A 460 -33.35 15.39 14.66
N LYS A 461 -33.05 14.21 15.21
CA LYS A 461 -32.11 14.01 16.35
C LYS A 461 -30.71 14.49 15.99
N ALA A 462 -30.17 14.08 14.84
CA ALA A 462 -28.87 14.51 14.30
C ALA A 462 -28.79 16.03 14.08
N ASN A 463 -29.80 16.62 13.42
CA ASN A 463 -29.91 18.08 13.25
C ASN A 463 -29.95 18.83 14.58
N SER A 464 -30.67 18.31 15.58
CA SER A 464 -30.70 18.93 16.91
C SER A 464 -29.37 18.80 17.65
N ILE A 465 -28.57 17.76 17.41
CA ILE A 465 -27.30 17.56 18.10
C ILE A 465 -26.23 18.47 17.50
N SER A 466 -26.06 18.48 16.18
CA SER A 466 -25.20 19.43 15.46
C SER A 466 -25.49 20.88 15.88
N LYS A 467 -26.76 21.33 15.81
CA LYS A 467 -27.16 22.69 16.20
C LYS A 467 -27.01 23.03 17.70
N LYS A 468 -26.83 22.03 18.58
CA LYS A 468 -26.61 22.21 20.02
C LYS A 468 -25.16 22.04 20.44
N SER A 469 -24.25 21.78 19.51
CA SER A 469 -22.81 21.66 19.78
C SER A 469 -22.06 22.85 19.19
N LYS A 470 -21.43 23.64 20.05
CA LYS A 470 -20.63 24.81 19.66
C LYS A 470 -19.17 24.45 19.39
N THR A 471 -18.70 23.34 19.96
CA THR A 471 -17.33 22.81 19.82
C THR A 471 -17.32 21.31 19.52
N GLY A 472 -16.15 20.79 19.13
CA GLY A 472 -15.90 19.35 19.07
C GLY A 472 -16.22 18.64 20.39
N ASP A 473 -15.73 19.17 21.52
CA ASP A 473 -16.01 18.61 22.86
C ASP A 473 -17.51 18.51 23.16
N ASP A 474 -18.26 19.57 22.85
CA ASP A 474 -19.71 19.62 22.97
C ASP A 474 -20.39 18.48 22.18
N LEU A 475 -19.86 18.12 21.00
CA LEU A 475 -20.35 17.04 20.16
C LEU A 475 -19.99 15.67 20.75
N LEU A 476 -18.76 15.49 21.23
CA LEU A 476 -18.30 14.22 21.82
C LEU A 476 -19.05 13.89 23.12
N VAL A 477 -19.33 14.88 23.97
CA VAL A 477 -20.18 14.70 25.16
C VAL A 477 -21.57 14.21 24.75
N LYS A 478 -22.21 14.85 23.77
CA LYS A 478 -23.55 14.42 23.30
C LYS A 478 -23.53 13.05 22.62
N ALA A 479 -22.43 12.68 21.96
CA ALA A 479 -22.26 11.33 21.41
C ALA A 479 -22.22 10.28 22.52
N VAL A 480 -21.48 10.52 23.61
CA VAL A 480 -21.44 9.63 24.79
C VAL A 480 -22.80 9.57 25.49
N GLU A 481 -23.47 10.71 25.72
CA GLU A 481 -24.83 10.77 26.30
C GLU A 481 -25.84 9.93 25.51
N ASN A 482 -25.73 9.90 24.18
CA ASN A 482 -26.63 9.18 23.28
C ASN A 482 -26.09 7.80 22.86
N ARG A 483 -24.95 7.35 23.41
CA ARG A 483 -24.28 6.07 23.09
C ARG A 483 -23.94 5.87 21.60
N TYR A 484 -23.62 6.95 20.89
CA TYR A 484 -23.22 6.88 19.48
C TYR A 484 -21.77 6.48 19.29
N ALA A 485 -21.49 5.84 18.15
CA ALA A 485 -20.13 5.45 17.77
C ALA A 485 -19.31 6.68 17.33
N THR A 486 -18.04 6.73 17.73
CA THR A 486 -17.06 7.71 17.28
C THR A 486 -15.91 7.03 16.55
N THR A 487 -15.44 7.65 15.47
CA THR A 487 -14.27 7.20 14.68
C THR A 487 -13.31 8.37 14.50
N ASN A 488 -12.03 8.18 14.85
CA ASN A 488 -10.97 9.15 14.60
C ASN A 488 -10.24 8.79 13.31
N LEU A 489 -10.04 9.76 12.42
CA LEU A 489 -9.34 9.60 11.14
C LEU A 489 -8.30 10.71 10.97
N ASN A 490 -7.11 10.36 10.49
CA ASN A 490 -6.19 11.32 9.88
C ASN A 490 -6.48 11.36 8.37
N LEU A 491 -6.81 12.55 7.86
CA LEU A 491 -7.19 12.80 6.48
C LEU A 491 -6.11 13.61 5.79
N VAL A 492 -5.61 13.16 4.64
CA VAL A 492 -4.70 13.93 3.78
C VAL A 492 -5.53 14.69 2.73
N ASN A 493 -5.09 15.87 2.30
CA ASN A 493 -5.77 16.69 1.27
C ASN A 493 -5.79 16.02 -0.14
N THR A 494 -5.32 14.77 -0.24
CA THR A 494 -5.31 13.90 -1.41
C THR A 494 -6.34 12.77 -1.35
N TYR A 495 -7.12 12.67 -0.26
CA TYR A 495 -8.23 11.71 -0.15
C TYR A 495 -9.51 12.29 -0.76
N TYR A 496 -10.18 11.49 -1.59
CA TYR A 496 -11.40 11.86 -2.32
C TYR A 496 -12.67 11.23 -1.73
N PHE A 497 -12.50 10.16 -0.96
CA PHE A 497 -13.54 9.53 -0.17
C PHE A 497 -12.95 9.09 1.18
N LEU A 498 -13.81 8.92 2.18
CA LEU A 498 -13.49 8.32 3.45
C LEU A 498 -13.74 6.82 3.33
N ASN A 499 -12.80 5.99 3.80
CA ASN A 499 -13.04 4.55 3.83
C ASN A 499 -14.33 4.24 4.62
N ASP A 500 -15.08 3.26 4.15
CA ASP A 500 -16.35 2.80 4.71
C ASP A 500 -17.50 3.83 4.74
N ILE A 501 -17.33 5.03 4.16
CA ILE A 501 -18.38 6.04 3.98
C ILE A 501 -18.43 6.46 2.50
N PRO A 502 -19.37 5.95 1.68
CA PRO A 502 -19.44 6.32 0.27
C PRO A 502 -19.78 7.80 0.10
N ASN A 503 -19.45 8.36 -1.07
CA ASN A 503 -19.90 9.68 -1.53
C ASN A 503 -19.59 10.83 -0.56
N SER A 504 -18.44 10.78 0.13
CA SER A 504 -18.09 11.66 1.25
C SER A 504 -17.17 12.84 0.87
N ILE A 505 -17.06 13.19 -0.40
CA ILE A 505 -16.11 14.24 -0.86
C ILE A 505 -16.47 15.62 -0.28
N ASP A 506 -17.75 15.89 -0.04
CA ASP A 506 -18.29 17.05 0.66
C ASP A 506 -17.96 17.06 2.17
N MET A 507 -17.86 15.90 2.82
CA MET A 507 -17.35 15.78 4.21
C MET A 507 -15.85 16.14 4.26
N LEU A 508 -15.07 15.62 3.31
CA LEU A 508 -13.65 15.95 3.15
C LEU A 508 -13.47 17.44 2.87
N GLN A 509 -14.20 18.00 1.91
CA GLN A 509 -14.20 19.44 1.64
C GLN A 509 -14.52 20.25 2.91
N TRP A 510 -15.55 19.85 3.66
CA TRP A 510 -15.89 20.50 4.91
C TRP A 510 -14.74 20.47 5.93
N CYS A 511 -14.07 19.32 6.12
CA CYS A 511 -12.93 19.20 7.03
C CYS A 511 -11.72 20.08 6.63
N PHE A 512 -11.43 20.24 5.34
CA PHE A 512 -10.32 21.09 4.90
C PHE A 512 -10.66 22.58 4.89
N LYS A 513 -11.93 22.95 4.67
CA LYS A 513 -12.45 24.34 4.68
C LYS A 513 -12.70 24.91 6.09
N ASN A 514 -12.73 24.10 7.14
CA ASN A 514 -13.05 24.54 8.52
C ASN A 514 -11.87 24.39 9.50
N THR A 515 -11.93 25.12 10.63
CA THR A 515 -10.89 25.15 11.66
C THR A 515 -11.09 24.08 12.74
N ILE A 516 -10.07 23.85 13.58
CA ILE A 516 -10.15 23.00 14.79
C ILE A 516 -11.38 23.38 15.63
N ASN A 517 -12.00 22.37 16.25
CA ASN A 517 -13.19 22.43 17.09
C ASN A 517 -14.48 22.96 16.44
N THR A 518 -14.53 23.13 15.12
CA THR A 518 -15.80 23.33 14.40
C THR A 518 -16.64 22.05 14.37
N VAL A 519 -17.97 22.19 14.33
CA VAL A 519 -18.92 21.08 14.22
C VAL A 519 -19.66 21.16 12.90
N SER A 520 -19.76 20.04 12.18
CA SER A 520 -20.41 20.01 10.87
C SER A 520 -21.95 20.03 10.95
N PRO A 521 -22.65 20.40 9.87
CA PRO A 521 -24.01 19.92 9.67
C PRO A 521 -24.03 18.38 9.59
N PRO A 522 -25.15 17.70 9.91
CA PRO A 522 -25.25 16.26 9.72
C PRO A 522 -25.32 15.92 8.22
N PHE A 523 -24.43 15.04 7.76
CA PHE A 523 -24.46 14.47 6.42
C PHE A 523 -25.20 13.13 6.43
N PHE A 524 -26.09 12.89 5.45
CA PHE A 524 -26.98 11.72 5.44
C PHE A 524 -26.70 10.80 4.25
N ARG A 525 -26.29 9.56 4.51
CA ARG A 525 -26.01 8.52 3.49
C ARG A 525 -26.30 7.14 4.06
N ASP A 526 -26.78 6.22 3.23
CA ASP A 526 -27.08 4.82 3.58
C ASP A 526 -27.92 4.67 4.86
N ASN A 527 -28.95 5.52 4.99
CA ASN A 527 -29.82 5.68 6.16
C ASN A 527 -29.13 6.07 7.48
N LEU A 528 -27.82 6.37 7.47
CA LEU A 528 -27.03 6.88 8.59
C LEU A 528 -26.89 8.40 8.55
N ALA A 529 -26.52 8.99 9.69
CA ALA A 529 -26.09 10.38 9.77
C ALA A 529 -24.70 10.52 10.39
N TYR A 530 -23.88 11.37 9.79
CA TYR A 530 -22.50 11.62 10.18
C TYR A 530 -22.34 13.09 10.59
N ILE A 531 -21.77 13.34 11.78
CA ILE A 531 -21.42 14.69 12.24
C ILE A 531 -19.92 14.70 12.55
N LEU A 532 -19.17 15.63 11.97
CA LEU A 532 -17.71 15.70 12.07
C LEU A 532 -17.27 16.87 12.96
N THR A 533 -16.09 16.72 13.56
CA THR A 533 -15.30 17.81 14.14
C THR A 533 -13.83 17.67 13.76
N VAL A 534 -13.20 18.77 13.36
CA VAL A 534 -11.73 18.81 13.16
C VAL A 534 -11.06 18.92 14.53
N THR A 535 -10.09 18.06 14.82
CA THR A 535 -9.40 17.98 16.12
C THR A 535 -7.95 18.45 16.08
N ASP A 536 -7.25 18.29 14.95
CA ASP A 536 -5.94 18.93 14.69
C ASP A 536 -5.79 19.32 13.21
N ILE A 537 -4.92 20.31 12.95
CA ILE A 537 -4.55 20.79 11.62
C ILE A 537 -3.02 20.71 11.49
N VAL A 538 -2.55 19.82 10.60
CA VAL A 538 -1.12 19.73 10.26
C VAL A 538 -0.91 20.38 8.90
N PRO A 539 -0.22 21.54 8.80
CA PRO A 539 0.05 22.19 7.52
C PRO A 539 1.11 21.42 6.71
N THR A 540 1.15 21.66 5.40
CA THR A 540 2.21 21.13 4.52
C THR A 540 3.60 21.58 4.99
N GLY A 541 4.55 20.65 5.09
CA GLY A 541 5.93 20.92 5.49
C GLY A 541 6.59 19.74 6.22
N TYR A 542 7.74 20.00 6.84
CA TYR A 542 8.39 19.03 7.72
C TYR A 542 7.62 18.88 9.04
N ILE A 543 7.31 17.64 9.45
CA ILE A 543 6.74 17.39 10.77
C ILE A 543 7.80 17.75 11.84
N PRO A 544 7.48 18.58 12.86
CA PRO A 544 8.41 18.88 13.94
C PRO A 544 8.92 17.61 14.63
N PHE A 545 10.21 17.60 15.00
CA PHE A 545 10.89 16.46 15.62
C PHE A 545 10.08 15.86 16.78
N GLU A 546 9.44 16.68 17.61
CA GLU A 546 8.62 16.27 18.75
C GLU A 546 7.44 15.36 18.37
N LYS A 547 6.83 15.58 17.20
CA LYS A 547 5.72 14.74 16.69
C LYS A 547 6.20 13.44 16.02
N VAL A 548 7.48 13.33 15.65
CA VAL A 548 8.08 12.11 15.03
C VAL A 548 9.12 11.43 15.92
N ARG A 549 9.38 11.96 17.12
CA ARG A 549 10.47 11.54 18.01
C ARG A 549 10.49 10.04 18.29
N ASP A 550 9.33 9.41 18.47
CA ASP A 550 9.26 7.98 18.73
C ASP A 550 9.50 7.12 17.48
N ILE A 551 9.17 7.62 16.28
CA ILE A 551 9.53 6.97 15.00
C ILE A 551 11.05 7.03 14.81
N VAL A 552 11.62 8.24 14.92
CA VAL A 552 13.07 8.49 14.83
C VAL A 552 13.85 7.69 15.89
N ARG A 553 13.28 7.53 17.10
CA ARG A 553 13.83 6.69 18.17
C ARG A 553 13.84 5.22 17.78
N ASP A 554 12.82 4.71 17.12
CA ASP A 554 12.73 3.29 16.77
C ASP A 554 13.65 2.94 15.59
N ASP A 555 13.81 3.84 14.61
CA ASP A 555 14.86 3.75 13.59
C ASP A 555 16.27 3.84 14.19
N TYR A 556 16.50 4.79 15.12
CA TYR A 556 17.75 4.88 15.86
C TYR A 556 18.04 3.57 16.63
N ILE A 557 17.03 2.96 17.25
CA ILE A 557 17.15 1.69 17.96
C ILE A 557 17.60 0.57 17.01
N VAL A 558 17.06 0.51 15.79
CA VAL A 558 17.51 -0.46 14.77
C VAL A 558 18.98 -0.23 14.41
N LEU A 559 19.37 0.99 14.07
CA LEU A 559 20.74 1.32 13.69
C LEU A 559 21.75 1.10 14.84
N TYR A 560 21.43 1.57 16.05
CA TYR A 560 22.28 1.45 17.23
C TYR A 560 22.48 -0.02 17.66
N ARG A 561 21.46 -0.88 17.50
CA ARG A 561 21.62 -2.33 17.67
C ARG A 561 22.66 -2.90 16.70
N LYS A 562 22.70 -2.44 15.44
CA LYS A 562 23.68 -2.93 14.44
C LYS A 562 25.12 -2.61 14.86
N ASP A 563 25.35 -1.37 15.30
CA ASP A 563 26.68 -0.89 15.69
C ASP A 563 27.16 -1.50 17.00
N THR A 564 26.31 -1.48 18.03
CA THR A 564 26.61 -2.03 19.36
C THR A 564 26.87 -3.53 19.29
N LEU A 565 26.07 -4.30 18.54
CA LEU A 565 26.30 -5.74 18.40
C LEU A 565 27.60 -6.04 17.65
N TYR A 566 27.83 -5.36 16.53
CA TYR A 566 29.04 -5.54 15.73
C TYR A 566 30.31 -5.26 16.56
N ASN A 567 30.36 -4.12 17.26
CA ASN A 567 31.51 -3.74 18.09
C ASN A 567 31.74 -4.74 19.24
N ARG A 568 30.67 -5.25 19.88
CA ARG A 568 30.73 -6.28 20.94
C ARG A 568 31.29 -7.62 20.45
N ILE A 569 31.04 -7.97 19.18
CA ILE A 569 31.54 -9.23 18.58
C ILE A 569 32.96 -9.04 18.04
N ALA A 570 33.26 -7.89 17.41
CA ALA A 570 34.57 -7.54 16.85
C ALA A 570 35.71 -7.57 17.88
N GLN A 571 35.41 -7.32 19.17
CA GLN A 571 36.36 -7.43 20.28
C GLN A 571 36.67 -8.88 20.71
N ARG A 572 35.89 -9.87 20.24
CA ARG A 572 36.02 -11.29 20.62
C ARG A 572 36.60 -12.16 19.51
N VAL A 573 36.19 -11.93 18.27
CA VAL A 573 36.73 -12.65 17.09
C VAL A 573 38.13 -12.18 16.74
N LYS A 574 38.94 -13.05 16.15
CA LYS A 574 40.27 -12.71 15.63
C LYS A 574 40.30 -12.84 14.12
N LYS A 575 41.00 -11.91 13.46
CA LYS A 575 41.23 -11.97 12.02
C LYS A 575 42.30 -13.02 11.70
N GLY A 576 41.90 -14.10 11.04
CA GLY A 576 42.77 -15.20 10.63
C GLY A 576 42.36 -16.57 11.19
N ASP A 577 41.69 -16.59 12.35
CA ASP A 577 41.10 -17.80 12.95
C ASP A 577 40.03 -18.41 12.01
N THR A 578 39.84 -19.73 12.07
CA THR A 578 38.83 -20.45 11.28
C THR A 578 37.39 -20.05 11.66
N LEU A 579 36.42 -20.45 10.83
CA LEU A 579 35.01 -20.22 11.15
C LEU A 579 34.62 -21.02 12.42
N GLU A 580 35.12 -22.24 12.55
CA GLU A 580 34.93 -23.12 13.71
C GLU A 580 35.51 -22.54 15.02
N GLU A 581 36.72 -22.00 14.98
CA GLU A 581 37.34 -21.35 16.16
C GLU A 581 36.54 -20.12 16.61
N ASN A 582 36.13 -19.27 15.66
CA ASN A 582 35.27 -18.13 15.97
C ASN A 582 33.87 -18.57 16.47
N GLY A 583 33.31 -19.66 15.97
CA GLY A 583 32.06 -20.26 16.46
C GLY A 583 32.18 -20.68 17.92
N ASN A 584 33.25 -21.39 18.27
CA ASN A 584 33.55 -21.77 19.65
C ASN A 584 33.74 -20.55 20.57
N ILE A 585 34.49 -19.53 20.12
CA ILE A 585 34.71 -18.27 20.86
C ILE A 585 33.38 -17.52 21.11
N LEU A 586 32.47 -17.53 20.13
CA LEU A 586 31.17 -16.85 20.21
C LEU A 586 30.08 -17.70 20.88
N LYS A 587 30.31 -19.00 21.06
CA LYS A 587 29.30 -20.01 21.43
C LYS A 587 28.15 -20.05 20.40
N ARG A 588 28.51 -20.23 19.13
CA ARG A 588 27.58 -20.38 18.01
C ARG A 588 28.00 -21.57 17.15
N GLU A 589 27.00 -22.32 16.70
CA GLU A 589 27.19 -23.40 15.73
C GLU A 589 27.49 -22.83 14.34
N VAL A 590 28.26 -23.59 13.55
CA VAL A 590 28.54 -23.28 12.15
C VAL A 590 27.47 -24.00 11.31
N ILE A 591 26.63 -23.22 10.62
CA ILE A 591 25.49 -23.76 9.87
C ILE A 591 25.81 -23.74 8.38
N GLY A 592 25.68 -24.89 7.70
CA GLY A 592 25.94 -25.05 6.27
C GLY A 592 24.69 -24.89 5.41
N ILE A 593 24.76 -24.06 4.37
CA ILE A 593 23.77 -23.91 3.31
C ILE A 593 24.31 -24.52 2.02
N LYS A 594 23.47 -25.29 1.33
CA LYS A 594 23.81 -26.00 0.09
C LYS A 594 22.90 -25.62 -1.07
N ASN A 595 23.48 -25.61 -2.27
CA ASN A 595 22.80 -25.39 -3.55
C ASN A 595 21.96 -24.10 -3.59
N MET A 596 22.44 -23.02 -2.96
CA MET A 596 21.73 -21.74 -2.99
C MET A 596 22.07 -21.00 -4.28
N LEU A 597 21.07 -20.74 -5.12
CA LEU A 597 21.24 -19.83 -6.25
C LEU A 597 21.53 -18.42 -5.71
N LEU A 598 22.57 -17.75 -6.23
CA LEU A 598 23.00 -16.45 -5.72
C LEU A 598 21.91 -15.38 -5.86
N SER A 599 21.07 -15.49 -6.88
CA SER A 599 19.91 -14.62 -7.13
C SER A 599 18.62 -14.98 -6.35
N SER A 600 18.64 -16.01 -5.47
CA SER A 600 17.48 -16.35 -4.63
C SER A 600 17.06 -15.19 -3.72
N TYR A 601 15.77 -14.86 -3.72
CA TYR A 601 15.22 -13.77 -2.90
C TYR A 601 15.37 -14.01 -1.39
N THR A 602 15.32 -15.27 -0.95
CA THR A 602 15.53 -15.68 0.44
C THR A 602 16.62 -16.74 0.58
N ILE A 603 17.35 -16.67 1.69
CA ILE A 603 18.28 -17.69 2.15
C ILE A 603 17.50 -18.66 3.07
N PRO A 604 17.68 -19.99 2.98
CA PRO A 604 17.06 -20.92 3.91
C PRO A 604 17.37 -20.60 5.38
N THR A 605 16.37 -20.69 6.25
CA THR A 605 16.39 -20.33 7.70
C THR A 605 16.66 -18.86 8.06
N LEU A 606 17.41 -18.09 7.24
CA LEU A 606 17.71 -16.67 7.49
C LEU A 606 16.71 -15.71 6.82
N GLY A 607 16.05 -16.13 5.74
CA GLY A 607 15.14 -15.31 4.94
C GLY A 607 15.90 -14.26 4.11
N ILE A 608 15.31 -13.06 3.99
CA ILE A 608 15.93 -11.92 3.28
C ILE A 608 17.19 -11.43 4.03
N GLU A 609 18.34 -11.50 3.37
CA GLU A 609 19.67 -11.05 3.83
C GLU A 609 20.51 -10.69 2.58
N TYR A 610 20.40 -9.43 2.13
CA TYR A 610 21.09 -8.90 0.94
C TYR A 610 22.58 -8.65 1.21
N ASN A 611 22.92 -8.07 2.38
CA ASN A 611 24.31 -7.79 2.74
C ASN A 611 25.17 -9.07 2.80
N LEU A 612 24.59 -10.17 3.29
CA LEU A 612 25.19 -11.51 3.28
C LEU A 612 25.38 -12.04 1.85
N ARG A 613 24.36 -11.99 0.99
CA ARG A 613 24.49 -12.41 -0.42
C ARG A 613 25.51 -11.59 -1.19
N GLY A 614 25.69 -10.31 -0.85
CA GLY A 614 26.77 -9.48 -1.36
C GLY A 614 28.17 -9.93 -0.97
N VAL A 615 28.42 -10.14 0.33
CA VAL A 615 29.71 -10.69 0.79
C VAL A 615 29.98 -12.06 0.15
N LEU A 616 28.97 -12.93 0.07
CA LEU A 616 29.08 -14.21 -0.63
C LEU A 616 29.37 -14.06 -2.13
N MET A 617 28.86 -13.04 -2.83
CA MET A 617 29.20 -12.78 -4.22
C MET A 617 30.67 -12.34 -4.40
N GLY A 618 31.23 -11.59 -3.45
CA GLY A 618 32.64 -11.16 -3.48
C GLY A 618 33.65 -12.22 -3.03
N LEU A 619 33.28 -13.07 -2.07
CA LEU A 619 34.15 -14.02 -1.38
C LEU A 619 34.61 -15.17 -2.29
N LYS A 620 35.91 -15.52 -2.23
CA LYS A 620 36.51 -16.63 -2.99
C LYS A 620 36.15 -17.98 -2.33
N VAL A 621 36.00 -19.04 -3.13
CA VAL A 621 35.79 -20.42 -2.62
C VAL A 621 36.96 -20.82 -1.70
N GLY A 622 36.65 -21.46 -0.57
CA GLY A 622 37.62 -21.86 0.44
C GLY A 622 38.14 -20.72 1.33
N LYS A 623 37.55 -19.51 1.25
CA LYS A 623 37.87 -18.38 2.14
C LYS A 623 36.73 -18.10 3.12
N THR A 624 37.11 -17.69 4.31
CA THR A 624 36.25 -17.11 5.35
C THR A 624 36.31 -15.59 5.27
N SER A 625 35.19 -14.90 5.44
CA SER A 625 35.11 -13.44 5.52
C SER A 625 35.67 -12.92 6.86
N ASP A 626 35.98 -11.62 6.92
CA ASP A 626 35.95 -10.93 8.23
C ASP A 626 34.53 -10.95 8.82
N LEU A 627 34.40 -10.46 10.06
CA LEU A 627 33.11 -10.06 10.62
C LEU A 627 32.45 -8.95 9.76
N PHE A 628 31.14 -9.04 9.53
CA PHE A 628 30.38 -7.98 8.86
C PHE A 628 28.94 -7.86 9.38
N LYS A 629 28.32 -6.71 9.09
CA LYS A 629 26.92 -6.41 9.41
C LYS A 629 26.02 -6.92 8.29
N GLY A 630 25.11 -7.83 8.60
CA GLY A 630 23.99 -8.21 7.73
C GLY A 630 22.76 -7.35 7.98
N ASP A 631 21.62 -7.79 7.46
CA ASP A 631 20.36 -7.07 7.53
C ASP A 631 19.65 -7.27 8.87
N LYS A 632 19.66 -8.49 9.42
CA LYS A 632 19.03 -8.87 10.71
C LYS A 632 20.03 -9.23 11.81
N GLY A 633 21.32 -9.35 11.51
CA GLY A 633 22.35 -9.64 12.50
C GLY A 633 23.76 -9.50 11.97
N VAL A 634 24.73 -9.89 12.79
CA VAL A 634 26.17 -9.88 12.47
C VAL A 634 26.59 -11.29 12.02
N PHE A 635 27.45 -11.35 11.00
CA PHE A 635 27.85 -12.58 10.34
C PHE A 635 29.38 -12.75 10.22
N MET A 636 29.81 -14.01 10.18
CA MET A 636 31.03 -14.47 9.52
C MET A 636 30.67 -15.66 8.64
N VAL A 637 31.20 -15.75 7.41
CA VAL A 637 30.86 -16.82 6.46
C VAL A 637 32.05 -17.39 5.73
N ARG A 638 31.96 -18.65 5.31
CA ARG A 638 32.94 -19.33 4.45
C ARG A 638 32.24 -19.88 3.21
N LYS A 639 32.62 -19.43 2.01
CA LYS A 639 32.12 -20.03 0.77
C LYS A 639 32.77 -21.40 0.57
N THR A 640 32.00 -22.49 0.56
CA THR A 640 32.52 -23.85 0.37
C THR A 640 32.45 -24.34 -1.07
N ALA A 641 31.58 -23.78 -1.92
CA ALA A 641 31.55 -24.05 -3.35
C ALA A 641 30.98 -22.88 -4.17
N GLU A 642 31.32 -22.86 -5.46
CA GLU A 642 30.69 -22.03 -6.50
C GLU A 642 30.55 -22.90 -7.76
N ARG A 643 29.36 -22.90 -8.37
CA ARG A 643 29.01 -23.74 -9.54
C ARG A 643 28.24 -22.88 -10.55
N LYS A 644 28.46 -23.10 -11.86
CA LYS A 644 27.64 -22.50 -12.91
C LYS A 644 26.52 -23.46 -13.32
N ILE A 645 25.26 -23.05 -13.16
CA ILE A 645 24.08 -23.78 -13.63
C ILE A 645 23.59 -23.25 -14.98
N LYS A 646 22.74 -24.01 -15.67
CA LYS A 646 22.06 -23.54 -16.88
C LYS A 646 20.80 -22.75 -16.49
N GLN A 647 20.66 -21.53 -17.01
CA GLN A 647 19.45 -20.73 -16.83
C GLN A 647 18.31 -21.17 -17.78
N THR A 648 17.07 -20.85 -17.43
CA THR A 648 15.86 -21.08 -18.23
C THR A 648 15.45 -19.88 -19.09
N MET A 649 15.98 -18.70 -18.78
CA MET A 649 15.79 -17.42 -19.47
C MET A 649 17.14 -16.71 -19.53
N ASP A 650 17.39 -15.96 -20.59
CA ASP A 650 18.57 -15.11 -20.76
C ASP A 650 18.51 -13.86 -19.88
N SER A 651 19.69 -13.26 -19.64
CA SER A 651 19.81 -12.07 -18.80
C SER A 651 19.21 -10.83 -19.45
N GLU A 652 19.37 -10.65 -20.77
CA GLU A 652 18.83 -9.51 -21.52
C GLU A 652 17.30 -9.45 -21.44
N THR A 653 16.60 -10.51 -21.85
CA THR A 653 15.12 -10.58 -21.84
C THR A 653 14.55 -10.26 -20.48
N ARG A 654 15.16 -10.75 -19.38
CA ARG A 654 14.65 -10.44 -18.04
C ARG A 654 14.95 -8.99 -17.61
N LEU A 655 16.09 -8.42 -17.99
CA LEU A 655 16.40 -7.01 -17.70
C LEU A 655 15.49 -6.08 -18.51
N ASN A 656 15.27 -6.37 -19.79
CA ASN A 656 14.30 -5.68 -20.63
C ASN A 656 12.88 -5.78 -20.05
N ASN A 657 12.43 -6.98 -19.66
CA ASN A 657 11.11 -7.17 -19.02
C ASN A 657 10.99 -6.40 -17.70
N GLN A 658 12.04 -6.37 -16.86
CA GLN A 658 12.02 -5.58 -15.62
C GLN A 658 12.00 -4.07 -15.91
N PHE A 659 12.83 -3.60 -16.84
CA PHE A 659 12.83 -2.20 -17.25
C PHE A 659 11.47 -1.78 -17.83
N MET A 660 10.87 -2.61 -18.69
CA MET A 660 9.56 -2.36 -19.27
C MET A 660 8.43 -2.40 -18.24
N ALA A 661 8.53 -3.23 -17.20
CA ALA A 661 7.60 -3.19 -16.07
C ALA A 661 7.72 -1.88 -15.28
N ASN A 662 8.94 -1.44 -14.95
CA ASN A 662 9.18 -0.14 -14.30
C ASN A 662 8.66 1.01 -15.20
N VAL A 663 8.99 1.02 -16.49
CA VAL A 663 8.50 1.99 -17.50
C VAL A 663 6.97 2.00 -17.62
N SER A 664 6.33 0.85 -17.44
CA SER A 664 4.87 0.72 -17.48
C SER A 664 4.21 1.33 -16.25
N ASN A 665 4.84 1.18 -15.07
CA ASN A 665 4.33 1.59 -13.76
C ASN A 665 4.69 3.04 -13.38
N ASP A 666 5.91 3.49 -13.70
CA ASP A 666 6.57 4.59 -12.99
C ASP A 666 6.75 5.88 -13.81
N ILE A 667 6.65 5.82 -15.15
CA ILE A 667 6.95 6.96 -16.06
C ILE A 667 6.17 8.25 -15.71
N TYR A 668 5.00 8.15 -15.08
CA TYR A 668 4.14 9.30 -14.79
C TYR A 668 4.28 9.87 -13.37
N LEU A 669 4.93 9.17 -12.43
CA LEU A 669 4.85 9.49 -11.00
C LEU A 669 6.16 9.34 -10.18
N GLY A 670 7.20 8.72 -10.73
CA GLY A 670 8.44 8.38 -10.02
C GLY A 670 9.19 9.59 -9.42
N ASP A 671 9.04 9.80 -8.11
CA ASP A 671 9.67 10.83 -7.27
C ASP A 671 9.54 12.30 -7.72
N ILE A 672 8.94 12.61 -8.87
CA ILE A 672 8.56 14.00 -9.22
C ILE A 672 7.57 14.54 -8.17
N THR A 673 6.70 13.68 -7.66
CA THR A 673 5.78 13.95 -6.55
C THR A 673 6.46 14.26 -5.21
N LYS A 674 7.78 14.01 -5.06
CA LYS A 674 8.61 14.48 -3.93
C LYS A 674 9.32 15.82 -4.21
N LYS A 675 9.35 16.32 -5.44
CA LYS A 675 10.02 17.60 -5.81
C LYS A 675 8.99 18.65 -6.20
N ALA A 676 8.19 18.34 -7.20
CA ALA A 676 6.88 18.94 -7.41
C ALA A 676 5.90 18.35 -6.37
N TYR A 677 6.14 18.65 -5.09
CA TYR A 677 5.22 18.32 -4.00
C TYR A 677 3.84 18.87 -4.38
N PRO A 678 2.85 18.01 -4.66
CA PRO A 678 1.61 18.50 -5.21
C PRO A 678 0.79 19.01 -4.02
N ILE A 679 0.66 20.34 -3.94
CA ILE A 679 -0.23 21.00 -2.98
C ILE A 679 -1.63 20.93 -3.59
N ILE A 680 -2.17 19.72 -3.54
CA ILE A 680 -3.47 19.34 -4.09
C ILE A 680 -4.53 19.97 -3.19
N ASN A 681 -5.10 21.09 -3.65
CA ASN A 681 -6.10 21.86 -2.92
C ASN A 681 -7.54 21.41 -3.25
N ILE A 682 -7.72 20.13 -3.62
CA ILE A 682 -8.99 19.55 -4.09
C ILE A 682 -10.11 19.71 -3.07
N ALA A 683 -9.86 19.39 -1.79
CA ALA A 683 -10.86 19.55 -0.76
C ALA A 683 -11.16 21.05 -0.45
N ARG A 684 -10.29 21.96 -0.86
CA ARG A 684 -10.40 23.40 -0.61
C ARG A 684 -11.08 24.16 -1.75
N GLU A 685 -11.18 23.57 -2.94
CA GLU A 685 -11.65 24.21 -4.18
C GLU A 685 -10.81 25.45 -4.57
N GLN A 686 -9.51 25.37 -4.30
CA GLN A 686 -8.54 26.42 -4.60
C GLN A 686 -7.56 25.96 -5.68
N ASP A 687 -6.94 26.92 -6.35
CA ASP A 687 -5.84 26.67 -7.28
C ASP A 687 -4.76 25.81 -6.60
N SER A 688 -4.26 24.84 -7.35
CA SER A 688 -3.22 23.92 -6.91
C SER A 688 -1.91 24.30 -7.60
N TYR A 689 -0.80 24.17 -6.87
CA TYR A 689 0.51 24.65 -7.31
C TYR A 689 1.50 23.49 -7.44
N MET A 690 2.36 23.55 -8.45
CA MET A 690 3.42 22.58 -8.69
C MET A 690 4.71 23.29 -9.12
N LEU A 691 5.84 22.76 -8.67
CA LEU A 691 7.16 23.31 -8.98
C LEU A 691 7.75 22.53 -10.18
N LEU A 692 7.83 23.19 -11.34
CA LEU A 692 8.39 22.63 -12.57
C LEU A 692 9.80 23.15 -12.81
N LYS A 693 10.65 22.39 -13.51
CA LYS A 693 11.94 22.91 -13.96
C LYS A 693 11.71 23.86 -15.15
N GLU A 694 12.41 24.99 -15.19
CA GLU A 694 12.48 25.85 -16.35
C GLU A 694 13.41 25.22 -17.41
N TYR A 695 13.09 25.41 -18.69
CA TYR A 695 13.81 24.79 -19.81
C TYR A 695 14.16 25.84 -20.86
N ASN A 696 15.42 26.27 -20.91
CA ASN A 696 15.88 27.29 -21.84
C ASN A 696 16.29 26.66 -23.17
N ASP A 697 15.36 26.63 -24.13
CA ASP A 697 15.58 26.09 -25.48
C ASP A 697 15.12 27.06 -26.57
N GLU A 698 16.09 27.59 -27.33
CA GLU A 698 15.83 28.51 -28.44
C GLU A 698 15.49 27.80 -29.77
N LEU A 699 15.51 26.46 -29.82
CA LEU A 699 15.19 25.74 -31.06
C LEU A 699 13.72 25.95 -31.46
N PRO A 700 13.44 26.38 -32.71
CA PRO A 700 12.07 26.53 -33.19
C PRO A 700 11.40 25.16 -33.37
N TYR A 701 10.08 25.15 -33.15
CA TYR A 701 9.21 24.08 -33.64
C TYR A 701 8.90 24.32 -35.13
N ASP A 702 9.10 23.31 -35.97
CA ASP A 702 8.76 23.35 -37.39
C ASP A 702 7.66 22.31 -37.69
N SER A 703 6.50 22.81 -38.13
CA SER A 703 5.33 21.98 -38.46
C SER A 703 5.45 21.24 -39.79
N THR A 704 6.27 21.73 -40.73
CA THR A 704 6.52 21.05 -42.01
C THR A 704 7.47 19.88 -41.78
N ALA A 705 8.57 20.14 -41.06
CA ALA A 705 9.46 19.12 -40.50
C ALA A 705 8.70 18.05 -39.72
N SER A 706 7.80 18.49 -38.82
CA SER A 706 6.99 17.58 -38.00
C SER A 706 6.08 16.71 -38.86
N LYS A 707 5.61 17.19 -40.01
CA LYS A 707 4.79 16.40 -40.93
C LYS A 707 5.61 15.33 -41.66
N GLU A 708 6.84 15.64 -42.08
CA GLU A 708 7.67 14.70 -42.85
C GLU A 708 8.10 13.47 -42.05
N ILE A 709 8.32 13.59 -40.73
CA ILE A 709 8.85 12.48 -39.90
C ILE A 709 7.80 11.47 -39.42
N ILE A 710 6.50 11.78 -39.49
CA ILE A 710 5.43 10.95 -38.90
C ILE A 710 5.42 9.48 -39.39
N PRO A 711 5.59 9.17 -40.70
CA PRO A 711 5.64 7.78 -41.14
C PRO A 711 6.87 7.02 -40.59
N ALA A 712 7.99 7.72 -40.36
CA ALA A 712 9.14 7.16 -39.67
C ALA A 712 8.87 6.95 -38.16
N GLU A 713 8.08 7.82 -37.51
CA GLU A 713 7.60 7.61 -36.14
C GLU A 713 6.65 6.40 -36.03
N TYR A 714 5.81 6.12 -37.04
CA TYR A 714 5.04 4.86 -37.09
C TYR A 714 5.95 3.65 -37.20
N ALA A 715 6.83 3.61 -38.21
CA ALA A 715 7.78 2.53 -38.37
C ALA A 715 8.69 2.32 -37.13
N PHE A 716 8.99 3.37 -36.36
CA PHE A 716 9.70 3.28 -35.08
C PHE A 716 8.85 2.66 -33.97
N ARG A 717 7.56 3.05 -33.85
CA ARG A 717 6.60 2.49 -32.88
C ARG A 717 6.30 1.02 -33.15
N ASP A 718 6.38 0.60 -34.42
CA ASP A 718 6.18 -0.78 -34.87
C ASP A 718 7.49 -1.60 -34.89
N GLU A 719 8.55 -1.11 -34.23
CA GLU A 719 9.89 -1.71 -34.11
C GLU A 719 10.61 -2.01 -35.44
N ASN A 720 10.16 -1.43 -36.55
CA ASN A 720 10.77 -1.57 -37.87
C ASN A 720 11.91 -0.56 -38.06
N TRP A 721 12.96 -0.73 -37.25
CA TRP A 721 14.10 0.20 -37.12
C TRP A 721 14.74 0.56 -38.46
N ALA A 722 14.86 -0.40 -39.38
CA ALA A 722 15.46 -0.19 -40.70
C ALA A 722 14.59 0.68 -41.62
N LEU A 723 13.27 0.49 -41.60
CA LEU A 723 12.32 1.31 -42.36
C LEU A 723 12.21 2.72 -41.76
N ALA A 724 12.16 2.83 -40.44
CA ALA A 724 12.14 4.13 -39.75
C ALA A 724 13.39 4.97 -40.03
N LEU A 725 14.56 4.33 -40.02
CA LEU A 725 15.85 4.98 -40.24
C LEU A 725 16.04 5.48 -41.70
N ASN A 726 15.68 4.66 -42.69
CA ASN A 726 15.99 4.90 -44.10
C ASN A 726 14.82 5.41 -44.95
N GLY A 727 13.58 5.05 -44.58
CA GLY A 727 12.38 5.32 -45.38
C GLY A 727 12.21 4.35 -46.54
N ASN A 728 11.37 4.73 -47.51
CA ASN A 728 11.08 3.95 -48.72
C ASN A 728 10.80 4.89 -49.92
N SER A 729 10.01 4.44 -50.90
CA SER A 729 9.56 5.28 -52.03
C SER A 729 8.56 6.38 -51.64
N ASP A 730 7.90 6.23 -50.49
CA ASP A 730 6.68 6.95 -50.13
C ASP A 730 6.95 8.00 -49.02
N PHE A 731 7.96 7.75 -48.19
CA PHE A 731 8.43 8.69 -47.15
C PHE A 731 9.94 8.63 -46.89
N LYS A 732 10.49 9.73 -46.36
CA LYS A 732 11.90 9.86 -45.95
C LYS A 732 12.13 9.26 -44.56
N GLY A 733 13.13 8.41 -44.39
CA GLY A 733 13.56 7.98 -43.05
C GLY A 733 14.32 9.07 -42.29
N PHE A 734 14.50 8.87 -40.98
CA PHE A 734 15.14 9.85 -40.10
C PHE A 734 16.53 10.31 -40.57
N VAL A 735 17.32 9.46 -41.25
CA VAL A 735 18.64 9.83 -41.80
C VAL A 735 18.50 10.89 -42.88
N ASN A 736 17.71 10.61 -43.93
CA ASN A 736 17.50 11.55 -45.01
C ASN A 736 16.86 12.86 -44.51
N PHE A 737 16.03 12.77 -43.46
CA PHE A 737 15.48 13.93 -42.80
C PHE A 737 16.58 14.77 -42.10
N TYR A 738 17.33 14.26 -41.12
CA TYR A 738 18.28 15.11 -40.37
C TYR A 738 19.47 15.60 -41.20
N GLU A 739 19.84 14.91 -42.29
CA GLU A 739 20.97 15.29 -43.16
C GLU A 739 20.65 16.46 -44.12
N ASN A 740 19.38 16.75 -44.39
CA ASN A 740 18.96 17.76 -45.38
C ASN A 740 18.32 19.01 -44.76
N ILE A 741 18.57 19.27 -43.47
CA ILE A 741 17.97 20.38 -42.73
C ILE A 741 18.88 21.63 -42.73
N GLU A 742 18.33 22.77 -43.16
CA GLU A 742 19.07 24.04 -43.25
C GLU A 742 19.34 24.71 -41.89
N LYS A 743 18.52 24.42 -40.86
CA LYS A 743 18.58 25.03 -39.52
C LYS A 743 18.13 24.03 -38.47
N GLU A 744 18.83 23.94 -37.34
CA GLU A 744 18.43 23.07 -36.24
C GLU A 744 17.04 23.47 -35.69
N THR A 745 16.17 22.48 -35.47
CA THR A 745 14.80 22.62 -34.95
C THR A 745 14.55 21.55 -33.89
N LYS A 746 13.44 21.63 -33.16
CA LYS A 746 13.04 20.56 -32.23
C LYS A 746 12.88 19.22 -32.96
N GLN A 747 12.39 19.25 -34.19
CA GLN A 747 12.23 18.09 -35.06
C GLN A 747 13.57 17.52 -35.57
N SER A 748 14.57 18.34 -35.89
CA SER A 748 15.90 17.83 -36.27
C SER A 748 16.58 17.15 -35.09
N ARG A 749 16.46 17.71 -33.87
CA ARG A 749 16.87 17.07 -32.63
C ARG A 749 16.15 15.72 -32.46
N LEU A 750 14.83 15.70 -32.53
CA LEU A 750 14.00 14.50 -32.35
C LEU A 750 14.36 13.38 -33.35
N ALA A 751 14.53 13.71 -34.64
CA ALA A 751 14.94 12.74 -35.64
C ALA A 751 16.35 12.17 -35.40
N LYS A 752 17.29 12.97 -34.89
CA LYS A 752 18.62 12.49 -34.47
C LYS A 752 18.54 11.54 -33.28
N ILE A 753 17.62 11.75 -32.33
CA ILE A 753 17.36 10.83 -31.21
C ILE A 753 16.84 9.50 -31.75
N TYR A 754 15.75 9.52 -32.54
CA TYR A 754 15.19 8.30 -33.13
C TYR A 754 16.21 7.55 -34.00
N ALA A 755 16.96 8.25 -34.86
CA ALA A 755 18.01 7.64 -35.68
C ALA A 755 19.11 7.01 -34.83
N GLY A 756 19.56 7.68 -33.75
CA GLY A 756 20.54 7.13 -32.81
C GLY A 756 20.06 5.82 -32.16
N ILE A 757 18.80 5.77 -31.72
CA ILE A 757 18.19 4.55 -31.16
C ILE A 757 18.09 3.46 -32.24
N CYS A 758 17.60 3.77 -33.44
CA CYS A 758 17.55 2.83 -34.57
C CYS A 758 18.92 2.25 -34.92
N PHE A 759 19.97 3.09 -35.00
CA PHE A 759 21.33 2.64 -35.24
C PHE A 759 21.80 1.67 -34.15
N MET A 760 21.51 1.92 -32.87
CA MET A 760 21.84 0.99 -31.78
C MET A 760 21.04 -0.32 -31.86
N LYS A 761 19.73 -0.28 -32.13
CA LYS A 761 18.90 -1.49 -32.33
C LYS A 761 19.34 -2.33 -33.55
N LEU A 762 19.96 -1.69 -34.54
CA LEU A 762 20.59 -2.33 -35.71
C LEU A 762 22.08 -2.69 -35.48
N ASN A 763 22.59 -2.56 -34.26
CA ASN A 763 24.00 -2.78 -33.85
C ASN A 763 25.04 -1.83 -34.49
N GLU A 764 24.62 -0.81 -35.23
CA GLU A 764 25.45 0.21 -35.88
C GLU A 764 25.94 1.30 -34.90
N ASN A 765 26.36 0.90 -33.70
CA ASN A 765 26.72 1.77 -32.57
C ASN A 765 27.69 2.92 -32.93
N GLN A 766 28.60 2.71 -33.88
CA GLN A 766 29.53 3.75 -34.33
C GLN A 766 28.83 4.92 -35.07
N LYS A 767 27.73 4.66 -35.79
CA LYS A 767 26.88 5.69 -36.41
C LYS A 767 25.96 6.35 -35.38
N ALA A 768 25.43 5.57 -34.42
CA ALA A 768 24.66 6.12 -33.30
C ALA A 768 25.46 7.19 -32.54
N ILE A 769 26.73 6.91 -32.23
CA ILE A 769 27.64 7.88 -31.59
C ILE A 769 27.85 9.11 -32.48
N GLN A 770 28.07 8.94 -33.79
CA GLN A 770 28.22 10.06 -34.72
C GLN A 770 27.00 11.00 -34.68
N VAL A 771 25.78 10.47 -34.72
CA VAL A 771 24.55 11.28 -34.69
C VAL A 771 24.27 11.86 -33.29
N LEU A 772 24.24 11.03 -32.26
CA LEU A 772 23.90 11.43 -30.89
C LEU A 772 24.91 12.44 -30.31
N SER A 773 26.18 12.41 -30.75
CA SER A 773 27.17 13.40 -30.32
C SER A 773 27.01 14.80 -30.95
N THR A 774 26.20 14.94 -32.03
CA THR A 774 25.82 16.25 -32.58
C THR A 774 24.69 16.92 -31.81
N ILE A 775 23.96 16.16 -30.98
CA ILE A 775 22.91 16.70 -30.14
C ILE A 775 23.60 17.54 -29.05
N GLY A 776 23.33 18.85 -29.06
CA GLY A 776 23.85 19.78 -28.07
C GLY A 776 23.50 19.34 -26.64
N LYS A 777 24.27 19.80 -25.64
CA LYS A 777 24.07 19.38 -24.26
C LYS A 777 22.63 19.63 -23.80
N THR A 778 21.90 18.55 -23.52
CA THR A 778 20.60 18.59 -22.85
C THR A 778 20.82 18.79 -21.34
N GLU A 779 21.18 20.01 -20.94
CA GLU A 779 21.27 20.40 -19.51
C GLU A 779 19.85 20.63 -18.92
N ASP A 780 18.91 20.95 -19.79
CA ASP A 780 17.52 21.33 -19.51
C ASP A 780 16.54 20.31 -20.10
N PHE A 781 16.37 19.17 -19.43
CA PHE A 781 15.34 18.15 -19.72
C PHE A 781 15.00 17.38 -18.42
N TYR A 782 13.93 16.57 -18.34
CA TYR A 782 13.58 15.82 -17.11
C TYR A 782 14.28 14.44 -17.00
N THR A 783 14.38 13.70 -18.11
CA THR A 783 15.33 12.57 -18.35
C THR A 783 16.53 13.06 -19.24
N PRO A 784 17.28 14.13 -18.86
CA PRO A 784 18.39 14.68 -19.67
C PRO A 784 19.53 13.67 -19.84
N SER A 785 19.52 12.64 -19.00
CA SER A 785 20.37 11.48 -19.02
C SER A 785 20.15 10.56 -20.23
N ILE A 786 19.05 10.63 -21.00
CA ILE A 786 18.86 9.72 -22.17
C ILE A 786 20.05 9.81 -23.12
N ILE A 787 20.38 10.99 -23.65
CA ILE A 787 21.42 11.10 -24.68
C ILE A 787 22.81 10.71 -24.13
N PRO A 788 23.20 11.12 -22.89
CA PRO A 788 24.41 10.61 -22.26
C PRO A 788 24.38 9.10 -21.88
N ILE A 789 23.22 8.50 -21.59
CA ILE A 789 23.08 7.04 -21.38
C ILE A 789 23.24 6.31 -22.72
N LEU A 790 22.52 6.70 -23.77
CA LEU A 790 22.64 6.12 -25.11
C LEU A 790 24.07 6.20 -25.65
N LEU A 791 24.74 7.35 -25.46
CA LEU A 791 26.17 7.48 -25.76
C LEU A 791 27.01 6.54 -24.90
N GLY A 792 26.72 6.42 -23.60
CA GLY A 792 27.42 5.52 -22.68
C GLY A 792 27.30 4.04 -23.08
N ASP A 793 26.08 3.60 -23.39
CA ASP A 793 25.78 2.26 -23.89
C ASP A 793 26.46 2.00 -25.24
N ALA A 794 26.31 2.91 -26.22
CA ALA A 794 26.93 2.77 -27.53
C ALA A 794 28.48 2.75 -27.47
N TYR A 795 29.09 3.58 -26.61
CA TYR A 795 30.53 3.51 -26.33
C TYR A 795 30.92 2.18 -25.67
N SER A 796 30.10 1.66 -24.75
CA SER A 796 30.33 0.37 -24.10
C SER A 796 30.28 -0.81 -25.09
N PHE A 797 29.31 -0.82 -26.01
CA PHE A 797 29.21 -1.83 -27.08
C PHE A 797 30.43 -1.86 -28.02
N ILE A 798 31.11 -0.73 -28.23
CA ILE A 798 32.37 -0.69 -29.01
C ILE A 798 33.64 -0.69 -28.14
N GLY A 799 33.54 -1.03 -26.85
CA GLY A 799 34.67 -1.19 -25.93
C GLY A 799 35.34 0.10 -25.47
N LYS A 800 34.77 1.26 -25.78
CA LYS A 800 35.25 2.60 -25.38
C LYS A 800 34.86 2.93 -23.94
N ASN A 801 35.45 2.17 -23.01
CA ASN A 801 35.04 2.15 -21.61
C ASN A 801 35.20 3.50 -20.89
N GLN A 802 36.20 4.32 -21.23
CA GLN A 802 36.37 5.63 -20.61
C GLN A 802 35.31 6.62 -21.10
N GLU A 803 35.08 6.67 -22.42
CA GLU A 803 34.03 7.51 -23.00
C GLU A 803 32.63 7.07 -22.54
N ALA A 804 32.43 5.78 -22.24
CA ALA A 804 31.23 5.26 -21.59
C ALA A 804 31.08 5.78 -20.15
N ILE A 805 32.12 5.68 -19.31
CA ILE A 805 32.16 6.23 -17.95
C ILE A 805 31.86 7.74 -17.95
N ASP A 806 32.52 8.50 -18.82
CA ASP A 806 32.36 9.95 -18.90
C ASP A 806 30.97 10.34 -19.41
N SER A 807 30.32 9.47 -20.19
CA SER A 807 28.94 9.67 -20.64
C SER A 807 27.92 9.35 -19.54
N TYR A 808 28.10 8.26 -18.79
CA TYR A 808 27.26 7.99 -17.60
C TYR A 808 27.46 9.03 -16.49
N LYS A 809 28.66 9.58 -16.30
CA LYS A 809 28.89 10.66 -15.33
C LYS A 809 28.16 11.95 -15.73
N ARG A 810 28.25 12.37 -17.00
CA ARG A 810 27.40 13.46 -17.54
C ARG A 810 25.90 13.16 -17.40
N ALA A 811 25.50 11.90 -17.57
CA ALA A 811 24.11 11.47 -17.40
C ALA A 811 23.61 11.68 -15.96
N ILE A 812 24.46 11.41 -14.97
CA ILE A 812 24.18 11.63 -13.54
C ILE A 812 24.17 13.12 -13.22
N ASP A 813 25.23 13.84 -13.59
CA ASP A 813 25.45 15.24 -13.23
C ASP A 813 24.37 16.18 -13.80
N ASN A 814 23.83 15.86 -14.98
CA ASN A 814 22.73 16.61 -15.60
C ASN A 814 21.34 16.23 -15.06
N SER A 815 21.18 15.12 -14.33
CA SER A 815 19.85 14.51 -14.13
C SER A 815 18.96 15.24 -13.13
N ASN A 816 17.74 15.54 -13.56
CA ASN A 816 16.70 16.08 -12.70
C ASN A 816 15.83 14.98 -12.04
N SER A 817 15.89 13.75 -12.56
CA SER A 817 15.11 12.59 -12.11
C SER A 817 15.95 11.51 -11.41
N PRO A 818 15.47 10.95 -10.29
CA PRO A 818 16.01 9.72 -9.71
C PRO A 818 15.96 8.51 -10.65
N PHE A 819 14.99 8.44 -11.58
CA PHE A 819 14.95 7.37 -12.59
C PHE A 819 16.07 7.53 -13.62
N PHE A 820 16.13 8.69 -14.28
CA PHE A 820 17.15 8.98 -15.30
C PHE A 820 18.59 8.95 -14.76
N SER A 821 18.81 9.34 -13.49
CA SER A 821 20.13 9.18 -12.84
C SER A 821 20.42 7.77 -12.35
N GLY A 822 19.41 7.06 -11.81
CA GLY A 822 19.60 5.74 -11.22
C GLY A 822 20.02 4.67 -12.24
N ILE A 823 19.51 4.74 -13.48
CA ILE A 823 20.00 3.91 -14.60
C ILE A 823 21.50 4.16 -14.82
N ALA A 824 21.91 5.42 -14.93
CA ALA A 824 23.30 5.78 -15.20
C ALA A 824 24.24 5.37 -14.06
N MET A 825 23.83 5.53 -12.79
CA MET A 825 24.58 5.01 -11.65
C MET A 825 24.67 3.49 -11.65
N HIS A 826 23.61 2.77 -12.05
CA HIS A 826 23.58 1.31 -12.13
C HIS A 826 24.57 0.79 -13.17
N LYS A 827 24.51 1.34 -14.39
CA LYS A 827 25.43 1.05 -15.50
C LYS A 827 26.87 1.37 -15.13
N LEU A 828 27.11 2.55 -14.56
CA LEU A 828 28.44 3.00 -14.15
C LEU A 828 29.04 2.11 -13.05
N ALA A 829 28.29 1.79 -11.99
CA ALA A 829 28.77 0.94 -10.91
C ALA A 829 29.14 -0.48 -11.38
N LEU A 830 28.39 -1.03 -12.35
CA LEU A 830 28.68 -2.33 -12.95
C LEU A 830 29.88 -2.29 -13.90
N LEU A 831 30.02 -1.23 -14.70
CA LEU A 831 31.19 -1.01 -15.56
C LEU A 831 32.47 -0.83 -14.72
N ASP A 832 32.45 0.02 -13.70
CA ASP A 832 33.58 0.21 -12.78
C ASP A 832 33.91 -1.09 -12.01
N TYR A 833 32.91 -1.86 -11.57
CA TYR A 833 33.11 -3.19 -10.98
C TYR A 833 33.80 -4.18 -11.93
N MET A 834 33.47 -4.15 -13.22
CA MET A 834 34.11 -5.02 -14.22
C MET A 834 35.55 -4.58 -14.56
N LEU A 835 35.84 -3.29 -14.52
CA LEU A 835 37.17 -2.71 -14.79
C LEU A 835 38.11 -2.83 -13.59
N GLY A 836 37.58 -3.05 -12.38
CA GLY A 836 38.35 -3.10 -11.13
C GLY A 836 38.39 -1.78 -10.36
N ASN A 837 37.65 -0.77 -10.81
CA ASN A 837 37.54 0.57 -10.22
C ASN A 837 36.65 0.58 -8.97
N TYR A 838 36.94 -0.31 -8.01
CA TYR A 838 36.00 -0.65 -6.94
C TYR A 838 35.57 0.54 -6.06
N ASP A 839 36.39 1.60 -5.94
CA ASP A 839 36.06 2.75 -5.11
C ASP A 839 35.00 3.69 -5.73
N GLU A 840 35.03 3.89 -7.05
CA GLU A 840 33.95 4.60 -7.74
C GLU A 840 32.67 3.75 -7.75
N ALA A 841 32.79 2.43 -8.00
CA ALA A 841 31.65 1.52 -7.94
C ALA A 841 30.98 1.49 -6.54
N ILE A 842 31.77 1.47 -5.46
CA ILE A 842 31.27 1.53 -4.06
C ILE A 842 30.47 2.82 -3.85
N LYS A 843 31.06 3.97 -4.22
CA LYS A 843 30.44 5.29 -4.12
C LYS A 843 29.08 5.35 -4.84
N TYR A 844 28.97 4.86 -6.07
CA TYR A 844 27.70 4.88 -6.80
C TYR A 844 26.66 3.88 -6.25
N CYS A 845 27.09 2.72 -5.73
CA CYS A 845 26.19 1.81 -5.00
C CYS A 845 25.66 2.47 -3.71
N GLU A 846 26.51 3.14 -2.93
CA GLU A 846 26.12 3.81 -1.69
C GLU A 846 25.16 4.97 -1.95
N ILE A 847 25.36 5.75 -3.02
CA ILE A 847 24.40 6.79 -3.43
C ILE A 847 23.05 6.16 -3.80
N LEU A 848 23.02 5.11 -4.63
CA LEU A 848 21.77 4.43 -5.04
C LEU A 848 20.98 3.85 -3.86
N ILE A 849 21.67 3.29 -2.86
CA ILE A 849 21.04 2.72 -1.66
C ILE A 849 20.50 3.83 -0.76
N ASN A 850 21.32 4.86 -0.48
CA ASN A 850 20.94 5.93 0.46
C ASN A 850 19.86 6.86 -0.09
N THR A 851 19.78 7.04 -1.41
CA THR A 851 18.72 7.84 -2.07
C THR A 851 17.39 7.09 -2.19
N ASN A 852 17.33 5.82 -1.74
CA ASN A 852 16.11 5.00 -1.67
C ASN A 852 15.31 4.95 -3.00
N ILE A 853 16.03 4.92 -4.13
CA ILE A 853 15.43 4.92 -5.47
C ILE A 853 14.90 3.52 -5.77
N LYS A 854 13.63 3.31 -5.40
CA LYS A 854 12.92 2.01 -5.35
C LYS A 854 13.06 1.15 -6.62
N HIS A 855 13.25 1.79 -7.77
CA HIS A 855 13.17 1.18 -9.10
C HIS A 855 14.43 0.38 -9.51
N PHE A 856 15.60 0.60 -8.89
CA PHE A 856 16.89 0.03 -9.36
C PHE A 856 17.44 -1.12 -8.52
N ASN A 857 16.60 -2.11 -8.21
CA ASN A 857 17.02 -3.34 -7.52
C ASN A 857 17.93 -3.03 -6.31
N SER A 858 17.44 -2.28 -5.33
CA SER A 858 18.23 -1.91 -4.14
C SER A 858 18.85 -3.12 -3.44
N GLN A 859 18.17 -4.27 -3.51
CA GLN A 859 18.70 -5.63 -3.30
C GLN A 859 20.05 -5.87 -4.01
N VAL A 860 20.07 -5.89 -5.34
CA VAL A 860 21.25 -6.19 -6.18
C VAL A 860 22.36 -5.16 -5.97
N MET A 861 22.02 -3.89 -5.74
CA MET A 861 23.02 -2.85 -5.43
C MET A 861 23.62 -2.98 -4.03
N THR A 862 22.83 -3.40 -3.04
CA THR A 862 23.33 -3.78 -1.70
C THR A 862 24.27 -4.99 -1.80
N GLU A 863 23.92 -5.96 -2.64
CA GLU A 863 24.76 -7.12 -2.90
C GLU A 863 26.06 -6.75 -3.63
N LEU A 864 25.99 -5.90 -4.66
CA LEU A 864 27.15 -5.39 -5.38
C LEU A 864 28.10 -4.61 -4.44
N LEU A 865 27.54 -3.78 -3.55
CA LEU A 865 28.30 -3.06 -2.52
C LEU A 865 29.03 -4.01 -1.55
N GLY A 866 28.36 -5.07 -1.10
CA GLY A 866 28.98 -6.12 -0.28
C GLY A 866 30.10 -6.85 -1.02
N ALA A 867 29.88 -7.19 -2.29
CA ALA A 867 30.85 -7.89 -3.13
C ALA A 867 32.09 -7.03 -3.43
N LEU A 868 31.89 -5.75 -3.70
CA LEU A 868 32.93 -4.74 -3.90
C LEU A 868 33.79 -4.57 -2.64
N LYS A 869 33.15 -4.38 -1.48
CA LYS A 869 33.84 -4.22 -0.20
C LYS A 869 34.66 -5.46 0.15
N GLU A 870 34.14 -6.66 -0.09
CA GLU A 870 34.90 -7.90 0.13
C GLU A 870 36.03 -8.08 -0.90
N LYS A 871 35.82 -7.77 -2.18
CA LYS A 871 36.90 -7.79 -3.19
C LYS A 871 38.02 -6.80 -2.89
N LYS A 872 37.72 -5.57 -2.45
CA LYS A 872 38.73 -4.57 -2.08
C LYS A 872 39.68 -5.08 -0.99
N LYS A 873 39.15 -5.76 0.03
CA LYS A 873 39.95 -6.40 1.09
C LYS A 873 40.83 -7.57 0.62
N ASN A 874 40.56 -8.12 -0.56
CA ASN A 874 41.26 -9.27 -1.13
C ASN A 874 42.28 -8.87 -2.22
N ASN A 875 42.40 -7.58 -2.51
CA ASN A 875 43.37 -6.98 -3.44
C ASN A 875 44.39 -6.06 -2.73
N ASN A 876 44.16 -5.74 -1.45
CA ASN A 876 45.08 -5.05 -0.54
C ASN A 876 45.66 -6.04 0.49
#